data_AF-A0A8K0L4P9-F1
#
_entry.id   AF-A0A8K0L4P9-F1
#
_cell.length_a   1.000
_cell.length_b   1.000
_cell.length_c   1.000
_cell.angle_alpha   90.00
_cell.angle_beta   90.00
_cell.angle_gamma   90.00
#
_symmetry.space_group_name_H-M   'P 1'
#
loop_
_entity.id
_entity.type
_entity.pdbx_description
1 polymer ?
#
loop_
_entity_poly.entity_id
_entity_poly.type
_entity_poly.pdbx_seq_one_letter_code
_entity_poly.pdbx_strand_id
1 'polypeptide(L)'
;MPYMDDAMLDLFGEDAVNDGLAALQVQDPESAAVLQRLDQLQTSGCCQHLTWSKNATLAYISADGRTINFRLVVRDPETLLWAFTSDSPAPITAQDDVQFVHVQWSSVGLDLVALDQYGRPHLYQLAFALDRVQPHTLSLPPPTDDLNTVVGLHWLPVHTIQFRPPHHSIGIREGNEWSNKMGATNIDWPHHLIDGKSAFLMLTESHVLKLYYQQDFGPWSEASASLWESGGTEEILTHAAFSDENKCLHLVTYSSHGALSLYKVTIDWSSSQSKDPTRPPFQIVQAQLRVDYLCGLETIITQPTPDTGLDVQQALYRSRLTNLSILPPSPLMDSRHSQIQATFSYAGDPYNPQNPSTSCSAILRWDIMTEEPELLDVFKTFKSANAKLAPEAVTVIKRLPDMCMSKIILHTATVLSEPYIVLATSDGSIDFHTRTDLQMLNPDNDDTKASSYAQTGFAFMPTEKYCDVALTPDASVAAALTNDGRIVLKIMEYLPGWDDSDTPDYRTQAALCTIARSVATLAGLVISADEPFALLPLSLPQAHRHFLIKQIYRMLQRPFDFTLEENRKMSGRILRDSVLAKTLSTHLFASYSQNHTLDLPGKVVWISLNLRLIASSIAATVTPKDPSKADAVIALGPSVKWCIDLCVHILDDLAETTKHSAAPIPYTTLTQVLARTGSPTILLLLSSTPRALLRMTLELLKMYFPKMAQCTPTSIHQRVAIQELMTYSRTLPVKLPHLESVLVEVDSGVRQAYNSAKLSQSGRVDSELRMLVEGEVPEALQVVVEHVFSPKIAGKVVESIDRGALWGWDTSGLGIRDGVARKGQGRLDVVRKTQVAEGTRVRVCKRCGSLMEDVWVGQERQGLPAWLQHAQRNCVCLGYWMVEA
;
A
#
# COMPACT_ATOMS: atom_id res chain seq x y z
N MET A 1 -44.67 24.05 26.78
CA MET A 1 -44.54 25.49 27.04
C MET A 1 -45.93 26.08 27.21
N PRO A 2 -46.18 26.84 28.30
CA PRO A 2 -47.10 27.97 28.21
C PRO A 2 -46.41 29.27 28.64
N TYR A 3 -46.64 30.31 27.83
CA TYR A 3 -46.51 31.74 28.11
C TYR A 3 -45.20 32.24 28.75
N MET A 4 -44.30 32.72 27.90
CA MET A 4 -43.17 33.56 28.29
C MET A 4 -43.56 35.02 27.98
N ASP A 5 -43.43 35.88 28.99
CA ASP A 5 -43.88 37.28 29.01
C ASP A 5 -43.36 38.11 27.82
N ASP A 6 -44.28 38.85 27.18
CA ASP A 6 -44.01 39.87 26.16
C ASP A 6 -43.00 40.95 26.62
N ALA A 7 -42.73 41.04 27.92
CA ALA A 7 -41.74 41.96 28.48
C ALA A 7 -40.27 41.56 28.19
N MET A 8 -39.98 40.29 27.88
CA MET A 8 -38.63 39.84 27.52
C MET A 8 -38.29 40.02 26.04
N LEU A 9 -39.32 40.02 25.17
CA LEU A 9 -39.16 40.26 23.72
C LEU A 9 -38.80 41.71 23.41
N ASP A 10 -39.30 42.66 24.21
CA ASP A 10 -39.07 44.10 24.02
C ASP A 10 -37.68 44.56 24.50
N LEU A 11 -36.97 43.76 25.33
CA LEU A 11 -35.67 44.13 25.87
C LEU A 11 -34.48 43.67 25.00
N PHE A 12 -34.66 42.65 24.16
CA PHE A 12 -33.55 42.04 23.39
C PHE A 12 -33.78 41.95 21.87
N GLY A 13 -34.99 42.18 21.38
CA GLY A 13 -35.32 42.05 19.96
C GLY A 13 -35.31 40.60 19.47
N GLU A 14 -36.16 40.29 18.49
CA GLU A 14 -36.33 38.92 17.95
C GLU A 14 -35.04 38.33 17.34
N ASP A 15 -34.10 39.17 16.93
CA ASP A 15 -32.82 38.75 16.34
C ASP A 15 -31.78 38.27 17.38
N ALA A 16 -31.85 38.69 18.64
CA ALA A 16 -30.91 38.25 19.68
C ALA A 16 -31.21 36.85 20.22
N VAL A 17 -32.45 36.39 20.07
CA VAL A 17 -32.89 35.08 20.59
C VAL A 17 -32.42 33.93 19.69
N ASN A 18 -32.30 34.14 18.37
CA ASN A 18 -31.82 33.11 17.46
C ASN A 18 -30.28 32.94 17.49
N ASP A 19 -29.51 34.02 17.64
CA ASP A 19 -28.04 33.93 17.72
C ASP A 19 -27.54 33.61 19.14
N GLY A 20 -28.27 34.03 20.19
CA GLY A 20 -27.88 33.80 21.59
C GLY A 20 -28.12 32.38 22.10
N LEU A 21 -29.06 31.64 21.51
CA LEU A 21 -29.35 30.25 21.92
C LEU A 21 -28.37 29.21 21.35
N ALA A 22 -27.67 29.53 20.25
CA ALA A 22 -26.59 28.68 19.73
C ALA A 22 -25.35 28.70 20.65
N ALA A 23 -25.15 29.76 21.43
CA ALA A 23 -24.03 29.91 22.37
C ALA A 23 -24.20 29.13 23.69
N LEU A 24 -25.35 28.46 23.91
CA LEU A 24 -25.65 27.70 25.13
C LEU A 24 -25.63 26.17 24.93
N GLN A 25 -24.96 25.66 23.90
CA GLN A 25 -24.65 24.23 23.88
C GLN A 25 -23.56 23.93 24.91
N VAL A 26 -23.99 23.45 26.09
CA VAL A 26 -23.10 22.81 27.06
C VAL A 26 -22.43 21.64 26.33
N GLN A 27 -21.10 21.72 26.15
CA GLN A 27 -20.33 20.61 25.62
C GLN A 27 -20.54 19.39 26.51
N ASP A 28 -21.00 18.28 25.93
CA ASP A 28 -21.07 17.02 26.66
C ASP A 28 -19.68 16.65 27.17
N PRO A 29 -19.55 16.25 28.44
CA PRO A 29 -18.25 15.90 28.99
C PRO A 29 -17.58 14.79 28.21
N GLU A 30 -16.24 14.83 28.23
CA GLU A 30 -15.43 13.80 27.59
C GLU A 30 -15.57 12.46 28.32
N SER A 31 -15.46 11.37 27.56
CA SER A 31 -15.56 10.03 28.12
C SER A 31 -14.32 9.69 28.94
N ALA A 32 -14.45 8.80 29.92
CA ALA A 32 -13.31 8.32 30.70
C ALA A 32 -12.22 7.67 29.82
N ALA A 33 -12.62 7.01 28.72
CA ALA A 33 -11.68 6.42 27.76
C ALA A 33 -10.87 7.48 27.01
N VAL A 34 -11.50 8.59 26.60
CA VAL A 34 -10.80 9.73 25.97
C VAL A 34 -9.84 10.38 26.96
N LEU A 35 -10.27 10.59 28.21
CA LEU A 35 -9.41 11.16 29.25
C LEU A 35 -8.19 10.27 29.55
N GLN A 36 -8.38 8.95 29.64
CA GLN A 36 -7.29 8.00 29.82
C GLN A 36 -6.34 8.00 28.63
N ARG A 37 -6.86 8.06 27.40
CA ARG A 37 -6.01 8.16 26.21
C ARG A 37 -5.21 9.45 26.20
N LEU A 38 -5.85 10.57 26.55
CA LEU A 38 -5.22 11.87 26.59
C LEU A 38 -4.06 11.90 27.59
N ASP A 39 -4.24 11.31 28.78
CA ASP A 39 -3.18 11.19 29.79
C ASP A 39 -1.96 10.40 29.28
N GLN A 40 -2.21 9.29 28.55
CA GLN A 40 -1.15 8.50 27.91
C GLN A 40 -0.38 9.33 26.86
N LEU A 41 -1.12 10.03 25.99
CA LEU A 41 -0.54 10.91 24.97
C LEU A 41 0.28 12.05 25.59
N GLN A 42 -0.13 12.57 26.75
CA GLN A 42 0.60 13.63 27.44
C GLN A 42 1.87 13.15 28.15
N THR A 43 1.94 11.86 28.49
CA THR A 43 3.05 11.29 29.25
C THR A 43 4.24 10.93 28.37
N SER A 44 3.98 10.26 27.22
CA SER A 44 5.04 9.84 26.30
C SER A 44 4.63 9.93 24.84
N GLY A 45 5.55 10.39 23.98
CA GLY A 45 5.39 10.38 22.53
C GLY A 45 5.35 8.98 21.90
N CYS A 46 5.82 7.95 22.60
CA CYS A 46 5.73 6.56 22.13
C CYS A 46 4.65 5.79 22.90
N CYS A 47 3.37 6.06 22.58
CA CYS A 47 2.22 5.36 23.15
C CYS A 47 1.16 4.95 22.10
N GLN A 48 1.58 4.60 20.88
CA GLN A 48 0.67 4.23 19.80
C GLN A 48 0.07 2.84 20.06
N HIS A 49 -1.23 2.75 20.31
CA HIS A 49 -1.93 1.48 20.55
C HIS A 49 -2.59 0.90 19.30
N LEU A 50 -2.80 1.72 18.28
CA LEU A 50 -3.48 1.37 17.03
C LEU A 50 -2.62 1.81 15.84
N THR A 51 -2.30 0.90 14.93
CA THR A 51 -1.42 1.22 13.79
C THR A 51 -1.71 0.40 12.53
N TRP A 52 -1.59 1.05 11.37
CA TRP A 52 -1.75 0.42 10.05
C TRP A 52 -0.41 0.14 9.38
N SER A 53 -0.27 -1.08 8.85
CA SER A 53 0.85 -1.41 7.99
C SER A 53 0.62 -0.89 6.57
N LYS A 54 1.70 -0.67 5.81
CA LYS A 54 1.64 -0.41 4.36
C LYS A 54 1.06 -1.58 3.54
N ASN A 55 0.89 -2.75 4.15
CA ASN A 55 0.22 -3.89 3.54
C ASN A 55 -1.25 -4.01 3.97
N ALA A 56 -1.76 -2.99 4.65
CA ALA A 56 -3.10 -2.88 5.20
C ALA A 56 -3.44 -3.99 6.21
N THR A 57 -2.50 -4.21 7.12
CA THR A 57 -2.73 -4.95 8.37
C THR A 57 -2.93 -3.94 9.48
N LEU A 58 -4.04 -4.03 10.21
CA LEU A 58 -4.23 -3.33 11.47
C LEU A 58 -3.57 -4.14 12.59
N ALA A 59 -2.69 -3.51 13.36
CA ALA A 59 -2.21 -4.05 14.63
C ALA A 59 -2.75 -3.18 15.77
N TYR A 60 -3.18 -3.81 16.86
CA TYR A 60 -3.64 -3.08 18.03
C TYR A 60 -3.30 -3.80 19.33
N ILE A 61 -3.07 -3.01 20.38
CA ILE A 61 -2.80 -3.50 21.74
C ILE A 61 -4.15 -3.71 22.46
N SER A 62 -4.32 -4.84 23.14
CA SER A 62 -5.51 -5.10 23.96
C SER A 62 -5.60 -4.14 25.15
N ALA A 63 -6.81 -3.96 25.69
CA ALA A 63 -7.05 -3.00 26.79
C ALA A 63 -6.20 -3.27 28.06
N ASP A 64 -5.79 -4.52 28.28
CA ASP A 64 -4.92 -4.94 29.39
C ASP A 64 -3.41 -4.84 29.09
N GLY A 65 -3.04 -4.46 27.86
CA GLY A 65 -1.66 -4.38 27.38
C GLY A 65 -0.97 -5.72 27.15
N ARG A 66 -1.67 -6.86 27.32
CA ARG A 66 -1.03 -8.19 27.31
C ARG A 66 -0.90 -8.82 25.94
N THR A 67 -1.68 -8.36 24.96
CA THR A 67 -1.70 -8.95 23.62
C THR A 67 -1.65 -7.89 22.54
N ILE A 68 -1.02 -8.25 21.42
CA ILE A 68 -1.12 -7.51 20.16
C ILE A 68 -1.94 -8.36 19.20
N ASN A 69 -3.06 -7.81 18.80
CA ASN A 69 -4.04 -8.45 17.92
C ASN A 69 -3.97 -7.84 16.52
N PHE A 70 -4.37 -8.63 15.53
CA PHE A 70 -4.33 -8.24 14.13
C PHE A 70 -5.70 -8.38 13.49
N ARG A 71 -6.11 -7.37 12.73
CA ARG A 71 -7.29 -7.40 11.86
C ARG A 71 -6.92 -6.95 10.46
N LEU A 72 -7.60 -7.49 9.46
CA LEU A 72 -7.40 -7.14 8.06
C LEU A 72 -8.68 -6.51 7.51
N VAL A 73 -8.54 -5.56 6.58
CA VAL A 73 -9.68 -5.13 5.75
C VAL A 73 -9.81 -6.13 4.61
N VAL A 74 -10.94 -6.81 4.57
CA VAL A 74 -11.25 -7.80 3.54
C VAL A 74 -12.55 -7.43 2.86
N ARG A 75 -12.65 -7.81 1.59
CA ARG A 75 -13.94 -7.81 0.91
C ARG A 75 -14.64 -9.10 1.29
N ASP A 76 -15.74 -8.98 2.01
CA ASP A 76 -16.57 -10.12 2.41
C ASP A 76 -17.05 -10.86 1.14
N PRO A 77 -16.77 -12.17 1.02
CA PRO A 77 -17.18 -12.94 -0.14
C PRO A 77 -18.70 -13.11 -0.27
N GLU A 78 -19.50 -12.90 0.78
CA GLU A 78 -20.95 -13.03 0.72
C GLU A 78 -21.63 -11.68 0.46
N THR A 79 -21.25 -10.64 1.22
CA THR A 79 -21.89 -9.31 1.12
C THR A 79 -21.22 -8.41 0.09
N LEU A 80 -20.01 -8.75 -0.37
CA LEU A 80 -19.14 -7.94 -1.25
C LEU A 80 -18.69 -6.60 -0.65
N LEU A 81 -19.11 -6.28 0.58
CA LEU A 81 -18.73 -5.07 1.30
C LEU A 81 -17.36 -5.25 1.96
N TRP A 82 -16.72 -4.13 2.25
CA TRP A 82 -15.46 -4.13 2.99
C TRP A 82 -15.75 -4.16 4.49
N ALA A 83 -15.10 -5.08 5.18
CA ALA A 83 -15.24 -5.25 6.62
C ALA A 83 -13.91 -5.65 7.25
N PHE A 84 -13.81 -5.49 8.57
CA PHE A 84 -12.74 -6.12 9.33
C PHE A 84 -12.96 -7.63 9.41
N THR A 85 -11.86 -8.39 9.32
CA THR A 85 -11.85 -9.78 9.78
C THR A 85 -12.08 -9.85 11.28
N SER A 86 -12.40 -11.05 11.77
CA SER A 86 -12.17 -11.39 13.17
C SER A 86 -10.69 -11.23 13.53
N ASP A 87 -10.40 -11.20 14.83
CA ASP A 87 -9.03 -11.20 15.30
C ASP A 87 -8.27 -12.43 14.80
N SER A 88 -7.02 -12.22 14.40
CA SER A 88 -6.12 -13.29 13.96
C SER A 88 -6.05 -14.42 14.99
N PRO A 89 -6.01 -15.70 14.56
CA PRO A 89 -5.84 -16.83 15.46
C PRO A 89 -4.45 -16.89 16.12
N ALA A 90 -3.51 -16.03 15.74
CA ALA A 90 -2.14 -16.01 16.26
C ALA A 90 -1.74 -14.62 16.80
N PRO A 91 -2.36 -14.15 17.90
CA PRO A 91 -1.96 -12.91 18.54
C PRO A 91 -0.56 -13.02 19.16
N ILE A 92 0.15 -11.90 19.28
CA ILE A 92 1.37 -11.84 20.07
C ILE A 92 0.95 -11.71 21.54
N THR A 93 1.46 -12.59 22.39
CA THR A 93 1.24 -12.51 23.85
C THR A 93 2.52 -12.04 24.54
N ALA A 94 2.39 -11.06 25.43
CA ALA A 94 3.48 -10.60 26.27
C ALA A 94 3.94 -11.70 27.25
N GLN A 95 5.18 -11.61 27.72
CA GLN A 95 5.63 -12.45 28.84
C GLN A 95 4.92 -12.05 30.14
N ASP A 96 4.98 -12.92 31.15
CA ASP A 96 4.45 -12.64 32.48
C ASP A 96 5.06 -11.32 33.02
N ASP A 97 4.24 -10.49 33.68
CA ASP A 97 4.59 -9.13 34.17
C ASP A 97 5.03 -8.08 33.13
N VAL A 98 4.87 -8.35 31.83
CA VAL A 98 5.12 -7.38 30.75
C VAL A 98 3.80 -6.88 30.14
N GLN A 99 3.73 -5.57 29.88
CA GLN A 99 2.67 -4.93 29.10
C GLN A 99 3.26 -4.15 27.94
N PHE A 100 2.62 -4.27 26.77
CA PHE A 100 2.94 -3.47 25.60
C PHE A 100 2.29 -2.09 25.71
N VAL A 101 3.04 -1.05 25.37
CA VAL A 101 2.61 0.35 25.44
C VAL A 101 2.66 1.06 24.08
N HIS A 102 3.40 0.50 23.12
CA HIS A 102 3.55 1.10 21.79
C HIS A 102 3.72 0.03 20.73
N VAL A 103 3.12 0.23 19.56
CA VAL A 103 3.29 -0.61 18.38
C VAL A 103 3.44 0.24 17.12
N GLN A 104 4.45 -0.07 16.30
CA GLN A 104 4.71 0.64 15.04
C GLN A 104 5.27 -0.28 13.96
N TRP A 105 4.66 -0.22 12.77
CA TRP A 105 5.13 -0.93 11.59
C TRP A 105 6.36 -0.27 10.97
N SER A 106 7.21 -1.10 10.35
CA SER A 106 8.35 -0.63 9.58
C SER A 106 7.94 0.22 8.38
N SER A 107 8.88 1.00 7.88
CA SER A 107 8.71 1.87 6.73
C SER A 107 8.27 1.14 5.45
N VAL A 108 8.42 -0.19 5.37
CA VAL A 108 7.92 -1.06 4.27
C VAL A 108 6.69 -1.88 4.70
N GLY A 109 6.35 -1.93 5.99
CA GLY A 109 5.20 -2.64 6.53
C GLY A 109 5.37 -4.15 6.62
N LEU A 110 6.61 -4.64 6.71
CA LEU A 110 6.93 -6.07 6.83
C LEU A 110 7.38 -6.47 8.23
N ASP A 111 7.96 -5.53 8.96
CA ASP A 111 8.46 -5.74 10.32
C ASP A 111 7.65 -4.87 11.28
N LEU A 112 7.51 -5.31 12.52
CA LEU A 112 6.75 -4.65 13.57
C LEU A 112 7.65 -4.52 14.81
N VAL A 113 7.75 -3.32 15.36
CA VAL A 113 8.29 -3.11 16.71
C VAL A 113 7.12 -2.97 17.66
N ALA A 114 7.18 -3.69 18.77
CA ALA A 114 6.39 -3.41 19.96
C ALA A 114 7.32 -3.00 21.10
N LEU A 115 6.96 -1.96 21.85
CA LEU A 115 7.68 -1.55 23.04
C LEU A 115 6.88 -1.97 24.27
N ASP A 116 7.59 -2.50 25.27
CA ASP A 116 7.01 -2.72 26.58
C ASP A 116 7.14 -1.51 27.51
N GLN A 117 6.45 -1.57 28.64
CA GLN A 117 6.47 -0.52 29.67
C GLN A 117 7.86 -0.22 30.26
N TYR A 118 8.86 -1.08 30.03
CA TYR A 118 10.24 -0.88 30.47
C TYR A 118 11.15 -0.36 29.35
N GLY A 119 10.59 -0.01 28.19
CA GLY A 119 11.31 0.52 27.04
C GLY A 119 12.09 -0.53 26.23
N ARG A 120 11.81 -1.83 26.40
CA ARG A 120 12.46 -2.88 25.61
C ARG A 120 11.75 -3.10 24.28
N PRO A 121 12.49 -3.09 23.14
CA PRO A 121 11.89 -3.39 21.85
C PRO A 121 11.74 -4.90 21.62
N HIS A 122 10.55 -5.30 21.20
CA HIS A 122 10.22 -6.63 20.72
C HIS A 122 10.00 -6.55 19.21
N LEU A 123 10.82 -7.26 18.44
CA LEU A 123 10.76 -7.25 16.98
C LEU A 123 10.02 -8.46 16.44
N TYR A 124 9.12 -8.21 15.49
CA TYR A 124 8.38 -9.23 14.77
C TYR A 124 8.42 -8.99 13.26
N GLN A 125 8.25 -10.06 12.48
CA GLN A 125 8.23 -10.02 11.02
C GLN A 125 7.03 -10.79 10.48
N LEU A 126 6.35 -10.24 9.46
CA LEU A 126 5.27 -10.92 8.76
C LEU A 126 5.76 -12.20 8.07
N ALA A 127 5.06 -13.30 8.30
CA ALA A 127 5.45 -14.64 7.85
C ALA A 127 4.43 -15.22 6.86
N PHE A 128 4.55 -14.84 5.58
CA PHE A 128 3.77 -15.35 4.43
C PHE A 128 2.24 -15.16 4.48
N ALA A 129 1.70 -14.65 5.58
CA ALA A 129 0.32 -14.20 5.75
C ALA A 129 0.33 -12.90 6.57
N LEU A 130 -0.60 -11.99 6.30
CA LEU A 130 -0.63 -10.65 6.89
C LEU A 130 -0.98 -10.61 8.38
N ASP A 131 -1.62 -11.67 8.85
CA ASP A 131 -2.12 -11.88 10.20
C ASP A 131 -1.23 -12.85 11.00
N ARG A 132 -0.08 -13.24 10.43
CA ARG A 132 0.91 -14.12 11.06
C ARG A 132 2.26 -13.43 11.14
N VAL A 133 2.74 -13.27 12.37
CA VAL A 133 4.03 -12.67 12.68
C VAL A 133 4.95 -13.68 13.36
N GLN A 134 6.26 -13.52 13.17
CA GLN A 134 7.30 -14.31 13.83
C GLN A 134 8.27 -13.40 14.56
N PRO A 135 8.67 -13.73 15.80
CA PRO A 135 9.62 -12.92 16.55
C PRO A 135 11.02 -13.01 15.90
N HIS A 136 11.70 -11.87 15.83
CA HIS A 136 13.14 -11.82 15.60
C HIS A 136 13.88 -12.13 16.90
N THR A 137 15.04 -12.78 16.77
CA THR A 137 15.95 -12.94 17.91
C THR A 137 16.69 -11.63 18.15
N LEU A 138 16.33 -10.96 19.25
CA LEU A 138 17.04 -9.83 19.84
C LEU A 138 17.61 -10.29 21.18
N SER A 139 18.93 -10.23 21.33
CA SER A 139 19.58 -10.47 22.62
C SER A 139 19.81 -9.12 23.29
N LEU A 140 18.86 -8.70 24.14
CA LEU A 140 18.96 -7.44 24.88
C LEU A 140 19.43 -7.70 26.32
N PRO A 141 20.33 -6.88 26.87
CA PRO A 141 20.61 -6.88 28.29
C PRO A 141 19.35 -6.48 29.08
N PRO A 142 19.20 -6.94 30.34
CA PRO A 142 18.10 -6.50 31.19
C PRO A 142 18.16 -4.98 31.40
N PRO A 143 17.01 -4.29 31.51
CA PRO A 143 16.97 -2.85 31.72
C PRO A 143 17.65 -2.52 33.06
N THR A 144 18.51 -1.51 33.05
CA THR A 144 19.31 -1.13 34.21
C THR A 144 18.65 -0.08 35.10
N ASP A 145 17.62 0.59 34.58
CA ASP A 145 16.97 1.77 35.18
C ASP A 145 15.52 1.92 34.66
N ASP A 146 14.66 2.56 35.44
CA ASP A 146 13.24 2.85 35.14
C ASP A 146 13.10 3.95 34.07
N LEU A 147 14.11 4.81 33.88
CA LEU A 147 14.16 5.89 32.86
C LEU A 147 14.51 5.39 31.44
N ASN A 148 14.31 4.10 31.16
CA ASN A 148 14.50 3.51 29.83
C ASN A 148 13.25 3.63 28.94
N THR A 149 12.15 4.18 29.46
CA THR A 149 10.95 4.47 28.66
C THR A 149 11.33 5.28 27.42
N VAL A 150 10.68 4.93 26.32
CA VAL A 150 10.99 5.46 25.00
C VAL A 150 10.02 6.60 24.71
N VAL A 151 10.52 7.69 24.13
CA VAL A 151 9.76 8.91 23.84
C VAL A 151 9.69 9.23 22.35
N GLY A 152 10.51 8.57 21.54
CA GLY A 152 10.47 8.67 20.08
C GLY A 152 11.03 7.41 19.41
N LEU A 153 10.42 7.02 18.30
CA LEU A 153 10.82 5.88 17.48
C LEU A 153 10.76 6.26 15.99
N HIS A 154 11.77 5.87 15.22
CA HIS A 154 11.82 6.15 13.78
C HIS A 154 12.42 5.00 12.98
N TRP A 155 11.72 4.57 11.93
CA TRP A 155 12.24 3.59 10.98
C TRP A 155 13.00 4.28 9.87
N LEU A 156 14.22 3.82 9.60
CA LEU A 156 14.96 4.28 8.43
C LEU A 156 14.27 3.80 7.14
N PRO A 157 14.31 4.61 6.07
CA PRO A 157 13.86 4.17 4.75
C PRO A 157 14.75 3.05 4.21
N VAL A 158 14.13 2.06 3.56
CA VAL A 158 14.82 0.90 3.00
C VAL A 158 15.23 1.16 1.56
N HIS A 159 16.54 1.20 1.31
CA HIS A 159 17.12 1.34 -0.03
C HIS A 159 17.06 0.01 -0.81
N THR A 160 16.79 -0.03 -2.12
CA THR A 160 16.39 1.06 -3.02
C THR A 160 14.88 1.34 -3.01
N ILE A 161 14.09 0.56 -2.24
CA ILE A 161 12.62 0.48 -2.36
C ILE A 161 11.95 1.85 -2.25
N GLN A 162 12.41 2.70 -1.33
CA GLN A 162 11.73 3.97 -1.00
C GLN A 162 12.42 5.23 -1.55
N PHE A 163 13.49 5.09 -2.33
CA PHE A 163 14.38 6.21 -2.69
C PHE A 163 14.01 6.95 -3.97
N ARG A 164 13.00 6.45 -4.69
CA ARG A 164 12.45 7.09 -5.89
C ARG A 164 10.92 7.01 -5.90
N PRO A 165 10.24 7.63 -4.92
CA PRO A 165 8.79 7.57 -4.83
C PRO A 165 8.15 8.27 -6.03
N PRO A 166 7.27 7.60 -6.80
CA PRO A 166 6.46 8.28 -7.80
C PRO A 166 5.44 9.18 -7.09
N HIS A 167 5.17 10.33 -7.69
CA HIS A 167 4.07 11.20 -7.30
C HIS A 167 3.29 11.63 -8.53
N HIS A 168 1.99 11.83 -8.38
CA HIS A 168 1.11 12.23 -9.46
C HIS A 168 0.52 13.62 -9.16
N SER A 169 0.66 14.54 -10.11
CA SER A 169 0.01 15.85 -10.03
C SER A 169 -1.51 15.71 -9.96
N ILE A 170 -2.17 16.80 -9.56
CA ILE A 170 -3.63 16.97 -9.71
C ILE A 170 -4.04 16.60 -11.14
N GLY A 171 -5.16 15.90 -11.28
CA GLY A 171 -5.75 15.58 -12.57
C GLY A 171 -6.44 16.78 -13.16
N ILE A 172 -6.18 17.08 -14.43
CA ILE A 172 -6.81 18.18 -15.15
C ILE A 172 -7.56 17.61 -16.34
N ARG A 173 -8.82 18.01 -16.47
CA ARG A 173 -9.66 17.67 -17.61
C ARG A 173 -9.56 18.73 -18.70
N GLU A 174 -9.10 18.34 -19.88
CA GLU A 174 -9.11 19.16 -21.10
C GLU A 174 -10.10 18.53 -22.09
N GLY A 175 -11.29 19.13 -22.21
CA GLY A 175 -12.38 18.54 -22.99
C GLY A 175 -12.87 17.23 -22.36
N ASN A 176 -12.66 16.11 -23.07
CA ASN A 176 -13.05 14.76 -22.61
C ASN A 176 -11.85 13.94 -22.10
N GLU A 177 -10.65 14.51 -22.11
CA GLU A 177 -9.44 13.81 -21.70
C GLU A 177 -8.98 14.28 -20.32
N TRP A 178 -8.60 13.31 -19.50
CA TRP A 178 -7.97 13.55 -18.21
C TRP A 178 -6.48 13.32 -18.34
N SER A 179 -5.70 14.22 -17.77
CA SER A 179 -4.25 14.13 -17.77
C SER A 179 -3.65 14.42 -16.39
N ASN A 180 -2.57 13.70 -16.07
CA ASN A 180 -1.76 13.88 -14.87
C ASN A 180 -0.29 13.80 -15.25
N LYS A 181 0.55 14.55 -14.54
CA LYS A 181 2.00 14.45 -14.67
C LYS A 181 2.52 13.52 -13.59
N MET A 182 3.21 12.46 -14.00
CA MET A 182 3.98 11.60 -13.09
C MET A 182 5.36 12.22 -12.90
N GLY A 183 5.71 12.54 -11.65
CA GLY A 183 7.05 12.92 -11.24
C GLY A 183 7.69 11.82 -10.40
N ALA A 184 9.01 11.88 -10.26
CA ALA A 184 9.76 11.05 -9.34
C ALA A 184 10.91 11.87 -8.78
N THR A 185 10.99 11.96 -7.45
CA THR A 185 12.06 12.68 -6.77
C THR A 185 13.13 11.66 -6.39
N ASN A 186 14.39 11.90 -6.78
CA ASN A 186 15.49 11.14 -6.22
C ASN A 186 15.79 11.71 -4.85
N ILE A 187 15.70 10.86 -3.83
CA ILE A 187 15.91 11.26 -2.45
C ILE A 187 17.17 10.55 -1.95
N ASP A 188 17.99 11.24 -1.18
CA ASP A 188 19.25 10.73 -0.64
C ASP A 188 19.16 10.63 0.89
N TRP A 189 18.12 9.95 1.37
CA TRP A 189 17.84 9.78 2.80
C TRP A 189 18.84 8.84 3.50
N PRO A 190 19.05 8.97 4.83
CA PRO A 190 19.83 8.00 5.59
C PRO A 190 19.16 6.62 5.50
N HIS A 191 19.95 5.60 5.18
CA HIS A 191 19.49 4.22 5.09
C HIS A 191 20.53 3.27 5.64
N HIS A 192 20.12 2.02 5.82
CA HIS A 192 21.01 0.93 6.15
C HIS A 192 22.04 0.70 5.03
N LEU A 193 23.30 0.37 5.38
CA LEU A 193 24.38 0.17 4.40
C LEU A 193 24.11 -1.01 3.44
N ILE A 194 23.50 -2.09 3.93
CA ILE A 194 23.09 -3.24 3.13
C ILE A 194 21.69 -2.99 2.56
N ASP A 195 21.57 -3.03 1.24
CA ASP A 195 20.30 -2.92 0.50
C ASP A 195 19.24 -3.91 1.01
N GLY A 196 18.01 -3.41 1.17
CA GLY A 196 16.86 -4.22 1.55
C GLY A 196 16.78 -4.61 3.04
N LYS A 197 17.74 -4.19 3.88
CA LYS A 197 17.74 -4.45 5.32
C LYS A 197 17.10 -3.30 6.09
N SER A 198 16.42 -3.64 7.19
CA SER A 198 15.70 -2.68 8.04
C SER A 198 16.59 -2.19 9.19
N ALA A 199 16.35 -0.94 9.61
CA ALA A 199 16.96 -0.34 10.79
C ALA A 199 16.02 0.72 11.39
N PHE A 200 16.09 0.95 12.69
CA PHE A 200 15.29 1.95 13.38
C PHE A 200 16.02 2.56 14.58
N LEU A 201 15.61 3.78 14.93
CA LEU A 201 16.13 4.56 16.04
C LEU A 201 15.09 4.65 17.15
N MET A 202 15.58 4.74 18.38
CA MET A 202 14.78 4.96 19.58
C MET A 202 15.47 6.00 20.44
N LEU A 203 14.69 6.91 21.03
CA LEU A 203 15.15 7.84 22.04
C LEU A 203 14.46 7.56 23.37
N THR A 204 15.24 7.51 24.45
CA THR A 204 14.75 7.30 25.81
C THR A 204 14.51 8.62 26.56
N GLU A 205 13.72 8.57 27.63
CA GLU A 205 13.49 9.71 28.55
C GLU A 205 14.80 10.28 29.11
N SER A 206 15.80 9.42 29.29
CA SER A 206 17.16 9.73 29.80
C SER A 206 18.15 10.20 28.71
N HIS A 207 17.66 10.68 27.56
CA HIS A 207 18.48 11.25 26.47
C HIS A 207 19.45 10.28 25.78
N VAL A 208 19.23 8.96 25.91
CA VAL A 208 20.03 7.95 25.20
C VAL A 208 19.34 7.59 23.88
N LEU A 209 20.03 7.86 22.77
CA LEU A 209 19.65 7.48 21.41
C LEU A 209 20.24 6.11 21.07
N LYS A 210 19.39 5.17 20.65
CA LYS A 210 19.77 3.80 20.26
C LYS A 210 19.37 3.53 18.81
N LEU A 211 20.27 2.94 18.03
CA LEU A 211 20.06 2.46 16.67
C LEU A 211 20.08 0.93 16.67
N TYR A 212 18.99 0.33 16.24
CA TYR A 212 18.88 -1.11 15.99
C TYR A 212 18.91 -1.37 14.49
N TYR A 213 19.76 -2.30 14.04
CA TYR A 213 19.92 -2.59 12.62
C TYR A 213 20.16 -4.07 12.33
N GLN A 214 19.66 -4.51 11.18
CA GLN A 214 19.73 -5.90 10.76
C GLN A 214 21.07 -6.24 10.11
N GLN A 215 21.74 -7.28 10.61
CA GLN A 215 22.94 -7.83 9.97
C GLN A 215 22.58 -8.66 8.71
N ASP A 216 23.56 -8.91 7.84
CA ASP A 216 23.35 -9.81 6.70
C ASP A 216 22.96 -11.22 7.19
N PHE A 217 23.72 -11.70 8.18
CA PHE A 217 23.47 -12.92 8.91
C PHE A 217 23.59 -12.68 10.43
N GLY A 218 22.69 -13.28 11.21
CA GLY A 218 22.75 -13.24 12.67
C GLY A 218 21.65 -12.37 13.31
N PRO A 219 21.74 -12.13 14.63
CA PRO A 219 20.79 -11.26 15.32
C PRO A 219 20.97 -9.80 14.89
N TRP A 220 19.98 -8.99 15.26
CA TRP A 220 20.08 -7.54 15.14
C TRP A 220 21.23 -7.01 16.00
N SER A 221 21.82 -5.90 15.57
CA SER A 221 22.89 -5.20 16.28
C SER A 221 22.41 -3.84 16.79
N GLU A 222 23.11 -3.33 17.81
CA GLU A 222 22.80 -2.07 18.49
C GLU A 222 24.00 -1.12 18.42
N ALA A 223 23.73 0.18 18.27
CA ALA A 223 24.68 1.26 18.52
C ALA A 223 23.97 2.36 19.32
N SER A 224 24.67 3.03 20.24
CA SER A 224 24.08 4.05 21.11
C SER A 224 24.91 5.32 21.17
N ALA A 225 24.26 6.47 21.36
CA ALA A 225 24.88 7.75 21.66
C ALA A 225 24.01 8.54 22.64
N SER A 226 24.63 9.38 23.47
CA SER A 226 23.91 10.31 24.34
C SER A 226 23.68 11.63 23.62
N LEU A 227 22.49 12.24 23.76
CA LEU A 227 22.23 13.58 23.23
C LEU A 227 22.93 14.68 24.05
N TRP A 228 23.27 14.38 25.30
CA TRP A 228 23.76 15.34 26.29
C TRP A 228 24.99 14.79 27.04
N GLU A 229 26.08 15.57 27.06
CA GLU A 229 27.32 15.25 27.78
C GLU A 229 27.80 16.45 28.61
N SER A 230 27.06 16.89 29.65
CA SER A 230 27.62 17.71 30.76
C SER A 230 26.63 17.89 31.92
N GLY A 231 27.09 17.70 33.17
CA GLY A 231 26.24 17.68 34.36
C GLY A 231 25.53 19.01 34.68
N GLY A 232 24.20 19.00 34.62
CA GLY A 232 23.33 20.09 35.09
C GLY A 232 21.85 19.83 34.79
N THR A 233 21.07 19.58 35.85
CA THR A 233 19.60 19.39 36.00
C THR A 233 18.92 18.20 35.28
N GLU A 234 18.18 17.43 36.09
CA GLU A 234 17.42 16.20 35.80
C GLU A 234 16.20 16.43 34.88
N GLU A 235 16.41 16.94 33.68
CA GLU A 235 15.30 17.16 32.74
C GLU A 235 14.98 15.88 31.96
N ILE A 236 13.77 15.35 32.16
CA ILE A 236 13.27 14.19 31.42
C ILE A 236 12.63 14.62 30.10
N LEU A 237 12.87 13.85 29.04
CA LEU A 237 12.14 14.00 27.78
C LEU A 237 10.76 13.35 27.90
N THR A 238 9.77 13.92 27.22
CA THR A 238 8.43 13.31 27.11
C THR A 238 8.12 12.90 25.67
N HIS A 239 8.56 13.70 24.69
CA HIS A 239 8.28 13.44 23.27
C HIS A 239 9.53 13.63 22.42
N ALA A 240 9.64 12.83 21.37
CA ALA A 240 10.63 13.04 20.33
C ALA A 240 10.12 12.62 18.95
N ALA A 241 10.54 13.38 17.93
CA ALA A 241 10.18 13.14 16.54
C ALA A 241 11.39 13.22 15.63
N PHE A 242 11.40 12.39 14.59
CA PHE A 242 12.46 12.31 13.60
C PHE A 242 11.94 12.70 12.22
N SER A 243 12.81 13.20 11.36
CA SER A 243 12.57 13.32 9.91
C SER A 243 13.84 13.11 9.13
N ASP A 244 13.70 12.44 7.99
CA ASP A 244 14.78 12.19 7.04
C ASP A 244 15.04 13.44 6.20
N GLU A 245 16.26 13.99 6.26
CA GLU A 245 16.65 15.16 5.48
C GLU A 245 18.04 14.98 4.88
N ASN A 246 18.10 14.74 3.56
CA ASN A 246 19.33 14.37 2.87
C ASN A 246 20.04 13.23 3.62
N LYS A 247 21.37 13.28 3.78
CA LYS A 247 22.16 12.22 4.42
C LYS A 247 22.12 12.22 5.96
N CYS A 248 21.25 13.01 6.58
CA CYS A 248 21.12 13.11 8.03
C CYS A 248 19.65 13.04 8.46
N LEU A 249 19.45 12.93 9.77
CA LEU A 249 18.14 13.01 10.40
C LEU A 249 18.06 14.30 11.22
N HIS A 250 16.92 14.97 11.15
CA HIS A 250 16.54 15.96 12.16
C HIS A 250 15.79 15.26 13.28
N LEU A 251 16.21 15.52 14.52
CA LEU A 251 15.58 15.03 15.73
C LEU A 251 15.12 16.23 16.56
N VAL A 252 13.83 16.29 16.86
CA VAL A 252 13.26 17.27 17.77
C VAL A 252 12.81 16.57 19.03
N THR A 253 13.19 17.11 20.19
CA THR A 253 12.80 16.60 21.50
C THR A 253 11.99 17.66 22.25
N TYR A 254 11.10 17.22 23.12
CA TYR A 254 10.36 18.07 24.04
C TYR A 254 10.46 17.53 25.47
N SER A 255 10.76 18.42 26.41
CA SER A 255 10.98 18.08 27.80
C SER A 255 9.77 18.34 28.70
N SER A 256 9.80 17.78 29.91
CA SER A 256 8.79 18.04 30.94
C SER A 256 8.72 19.51 31.39
N HIS A 257 9.79 20.30 31.18
CA HIS A 257 9.80 21.74 31.47
C HIS A 257 9.29 22.61 30.31
N GLY A 258 8.92 22.00 29.19
CA GLY A 258 8.42 22.72 28.03
C GLY A 258 9.50 23.31 27.13
N ALA A 259 10.72 22.77 27.19
CA ALA A 259 11.79 23.09 26.26
C ALA A 259 11.72 22.17 25.03
N LEU A 260 11.95 22.75 23.84
CA LEU A 260 12.02 22.06 22.57
C LEU A 260 13.42 22.19 22.01
N SER A 261 14.08 21.08 21.69
CA SER A 261 15.46 21.09 21.19
C SER A 261 15.56 20.35 19.86
N LEU A 262 16.32 20.92 18.92
CA LEU A 262 16.58 20.38 17.60
C LEU A 262 18.03 19.91 17.51
N TYR A 263 18.19 18.68 17.04
CA TYR A 263 19.47 18.01 16.84
C TYR A 263 19.58 17.50 15.41
N LYS A 264 20.82 17.35 14.95
CA LYS A 264 21.19 16.64 13.74
C LYS A 264 21.83 15.32 14.12
N VAL A 265 21.30 14.22 13.57
CA VAL A 265 21.86 12.88 13.76
C VAL A 265 22.43 12.38 12.44
N THR A 266 23.68 11.92 12.49
CA THR A 266 24.37 11.26 11.36
C THR A 266 24.77 9.85 11.75
N ILE A 267 24.66 8.92 10.80
CA ILE A 267 24.99 7.52 10.99
C ILE A 267 26.20 7.20 10.12
N ASP A 268 27.32 6.92 10.77
CA ASP A 268 28.55 6.51 10.11
C ASP A 268 28.61 4.98 10.06
N TRP A 269 28.44 4.45 8.84
CA TRP A 269 28.50 3.01 8.60
C TRP A 269 29.92 2.57 8.25
N SER A 270 30.32 1.43 8.81
CA SER A 270 31.54 0.71 8.41
C SER A 270 31.22 -0.76 8.15
N SER A 271 31.93 -1.39 7.22
CA SER A 271 31.71 -2.80 6.87
C SER A 271 33.01 -3.58 6.82
N SER A 272 32.96 -4.83 7.29
CA SER A 272 34.03 -5.82 7.13
C SER A 272 33.44 -7.10 6.52
N GLN A 273 34.28 -7.91 5.87
CA GLN A 273 33.86 -9.23 5.38
C GLN A 273 34.13 -10.31 6.43
N SER A 274 33.18 -11.24 6.57
CA SER A 274 33.37 -12.41 7.42
C SER A 274 34.53 -13.28 6.92
N LYS A 275 35.33 -13.79 7.86
CA LYS A 275 36.45 -14.71 7.61
C LYS A 275 36.07 -16.18 7.84
N ASP A 276 34.79 -16.49 8.07
CA ASP A 276 34.33 -17.86 8.31
C ASP A 276 34.40 -18.70 7.02
N PRO A 277 35.27 -19.74 6.95
CA PRO A 277 35.42 -20.56 5.75
C PRO A 277 34.23 -21.50 5.51
N THR A 278 33.31 -21.66 6.47
CA THR A 278 32.16 -22.59 6.36
C THR A 278 30.95 -21.98 5.67
N ARG A 279 30.96 -20.66 5.43
CA ARG A 279 29.84 -19.91 4.87
C ARG A 279 30.28 -19.08 3.68
N PRO A 280 29.36 -18.80 2.74
CA PRO A 280 29.64 -17.81 1.71
C PRO A 280 30.00 -16.48 2.37
N PRO A 281 30.93 -15.69 1.77
CA PRO A 281 31.34 -14.42 2.34
C PRO A 281 30.14 -13.50 2.50
N PHE A 282 29.90 -13.04 3.73
CA PHE A 282 28.84 -12.12 4.09
C PHE A 282 29.41 -10.85 4.72
N GLN A 283 28.66 -9.76 4.63
CA GLN A 283 29.06 -8.46 5.19
C GLN A 283 28.67 -8.38 6.67
N ILE A 284 29.61 -7.92 7.49
CA ILE A 284 29.40 -7.54 8.89
C ILE A 284 29.45 -6.02 8.95
N VAL A 285 28.35 -5.42 9.37
CA VAL A 285 28.19 -3.96 9.42
C VAL A 285 28.34 -3.48 10.86
N GLN A 286 28.98 -2.33 11.03
CA GLN A 286 29.01 -1.58 12.29
C GLN A 286 28.54 -0.16 12.03
N ALA A 287 27.82 0.40 12.99
CA ALA A 287 27.30 1.76 12.94
C ALA A 287 27.85 2.58 14.11
N GLN A 288 28.17 3.85 13.86
CA GLN A 288 28.45 4.84 14.89
C GLN A 288 27.47 6.00 14.73
N LEU A 289 26.85 6.40 15.84
CA LEU A 289 25.96 7.54 15.89
C LEU A 289 26.73 8.80 16.26
N ARG A 290 26.50 9.88 15.54
CA ARG A 290 26.96 11.22 15.89
C ARG A 290 25.76 12.15 15.98
N VAL A 291 25.72 12.93 17.04
CA VAL A 291 24.63 13.85 17.37
C VAL A 291 25.23 15.25 17.54
N ASP A 292 24.73 16.20 16.77
CA ASP A 292 25.11 17.62 16.89
C ASP A 292 23.87 18.42 17.32
N TYR A 293 23.96 19.20 18.40
CA TYR A 293 22.90 20.13 18.82
C TYR A 293 22.85 21.34 17.87
N LEU A 294 21.66 21.69 17.39
CA LEU A 294 21.47 22.82 16.46
C LEU A 294 20.94 24.06 17.19
N CYS A 295 19.74 23.95 17.77
CA CYS A 295 19.09 25.06 18.48
C CYS A 295 17.94 24.56 19.36
N GLY A 296 17.38 25.45 20.19
CA GLY A 296 16.26 25.11 21.07
C GLY A 296 15.43 26.33 21.46
N LEU A 297 14.21 26.07 21.91
CA LEU A 297 13.24 27.03 22.40
C LEU A 297 12.86 26.64 23.83
N GLU A 298 12.85 27.60 24.75
CA GLU A 298 12.40 27.39 26.12
C GLU A 298 10.97 27.89 26.30
N THR A 299 10.21 27.24 27.20
CA THR A 299 8.88 27.67 27.62
C THR A 299 7.90 27.85 26.44
N ILE A 300 7.63 26.76 25.71
CA ILE A 300 6.64 26.80 24.64
C ILE A 300 5.23 27.02 25.21
N ILE A 301 4.61 28.12 24.77
CA ILE A 301 3.22 28.45 25.07
C ILE A 301 2.41 28.62 23.78
N THR A 302 1.12 28.30 23.87
CA THR A 302 0.13 28.57 22.82
C THR A 302 -0.08 30.08 22.67
N GLN A 303 -0.16 30.56 21.43
CA GLN A 303 -0.44 31.95 21.07
C GLN A 303 -1.77 32.00 20.31
N PRO A 304 -2.92 31.82 21.01
CA PRO A 304 -4.21 31.78 20.34
C PRO A 304 -4.53 33.11 19.66
N THR A 305 -5.22 33.04 18.53
CA THR A 305 -5.67 34.23 17.82
C THR A 305 -6.76 34.97 18.62
N PRO A 306 -6.93 36.29 18.41
CA PRO A 306 -7.98 37.06 19.08
C PRO A 306 -9.39 36.53 18.84
N ASP A 307 -9.61 35.86 17.71
CA ASP A 307 -10.91 35.25 17.34
C ASP A 307 -11.23 33.99 18.14
N THR A 308 -10.24 33.44 18.87
CA THR A 308 -10.44 32.29 19.75
C THR A 308 -11.19 32.72 21.00
N GLY A 309 -12.34 32.11 21.29
CA GLY A 309 -13.15 32.45 22.47
C GLY A 309 -12.36 32.38 23.80
N LEU A 310 -12.70 33.26 24.75
CA LEU A 310 -11.95 33.44 26.00
C LEU A 310 -11.77 32.14 26.80
N ASP A 311 -12.82 31.31 26.88
CA ASP A 311 -12.77 30.03 27.62
C ASP A 311 -11.77 29.06 26.98
N VAL A 312 -11.72 29.02 25.65
CA VAL A 312 -10.75 28.20 24.90
C VAL A 312 -9.34 28.74 25.10
N GLN A 313 -9.14 30.05 25.11
CA GLN A 313 -7.82 30.64 25.40
C GLN A 313 -7.32 30.25 26.79
N GLN A 314 -8.17 30.34 27.82
CA GLN A 314 -7.83 29.94 29.18
C GLN A 314 -7.51 28.44 29.30
N ALA A 315 -8.27 27.60 28.59
CA ALA A 315 -8.02 26.17 28.49
C ALA A 315 -6.68 25.85 27.82
N LEU A 316 -6.35 26.55 26.73
CA LEU A 316 -5.11 26.35 25.97
C LEU A 316 -3.85 26.67 26.80
N TYR A 317 -3.89 27.66 27.70
CA TYR A 317 -2.76 27.91 28.61
C TYR A 317 -2.48 26.77 29.59
N ARG A 318 -3.41 25.83 29.77
CA ARG A 318 -3.26 24.63 30.60
C ARG A 318 -3.08 23.35 29.78
N SER A 319 -3.05 23.47 28.46
CA SER A 319 -2.87 22.33 27.56
C SER A 319 -1.47 21.75 27.67
N ARG A 320 -1.34 20.45 27.40
CA ARG A 320 -0.06 19.73 27.38
C ARG A 320 0.16 19.11 26.01
N LEU A 321 1.43 18.90 25.66
CA LEU A 321 1.82 18.27 24.40
C LEU A 321 1.27 16.84 24.36
N THR A 322 0.60 16.49 23.27
CA THR A 322 0.06 15.13 23.03
C THR A 322 0.65 14.47 21.79
N ASN A 323 1.23 15.25 20.87
CA ASN A 323 1.85 14.73 19.67
C ASN A 323 2.94 15.69 19.18
N LEU A 324 4.08 15.12 18.77
CA LEU A 324 5.20 15.84 18.18
C LEU A 324 5.58 15.13 16.87
N SER A 325 5.75 15.89 15.81
CA SER A 325 6.14 15.35 14.50
C SER A 325 6.96 16.36 13.71
N ILE A 326 7.74 15.86 12.75
CA ILE A 326 8.42 16.69 11.76
C ILE A 326 7.89 16.28 10.39
N LEU A 327 7.33 17.25 9.66
CA LEU A 327 6.81 17.08 8.33
C LEU A 327 7.93 17.34 7.31
N PRO A 328 8.34 16.33 6.52
CA PRO A 328 9.26 16.57 5.41
C PRO A 328 8.56 17.39 4.32
N PRO A 329 9.34 18.10 3.47
CA PRO A 329 8.78 18.85 2.36
C PRO A 329 8.05 17.91 1.39
N SER A 330 6.84 18.31 0.98
CA SER A 330 6.06 17.56 -0.01
C SER A 330 6.56 17.89 -1.43
N PRO A 331 6.71 16.90 -2.33
CA PRO A 331 7.11 17.16 -3.72
C PRO A 331 6.07 17.97 -4.51
N LEU A 332 4.85 18.08 -3.98
CA LEU A 332 3.75 18.86 -4.56
C LEU A 332 3.65 20.28 -3.98
N MET A 333 4.54 20.66 -3.06
CA MET A 333 4.59 22.00 -2.46
C MET A 333 5.81 22.77 -2.97
N ASP A 334 5.67 24.09 -3.05
CA ASP A 334 6.79 24.98 -3.42
C ASP A 334 7.80 25.14 -2.27
N SER A 335 7.35 25.00 -1.01
CA SER A 335 8.23 25.08 0.15
C SER A 335 9.15 23.86 0.22
N ARG A 336 10.46 24.13 0.41
CA ARG A 336 11.50 23.10 0.54
C ARG A 336 11.94 22.88 1.99
N HIS A 337 11.28 23.51 2.95
CA HIS A 337 11.63 23.42 4.37
C HIS A 337 10.86 22.30 5.06
N SER A 338 11.53 21.61 5.97
CA SER A 338 10.90 20.69 6.92
C SER A 338 10.20 21.50 8.01
N GLN A 339 9.02 21.05 8.44
CA GLN A 339 8.19 21.77 9.41
C GLN A 339 7.99 20.95 10.69
N ILE A 340 8.30 21.51 11.84
CA ILE A 340 7.99 20.95 13.15
C ILE A 340 6.52 21.21 13.47
N GLN A 341 5.79 20.18 13.88
CA GLN A 341 4.39 20.28 14.30
C GLN A 341 4.22 19.68 15.69
N ALA A 342 3.70 20.49 16.62
CA ALA A 342 3.38 20.09 17.99
C ALA A 342 1.90 20.30 18.27
N THR A 343 1.22 19.27 18.77
CA THR A 343 -0.20 19.32 19.13
C THR A 343 -0.33 19.38 20.65
N PHE A 344 -0.99 20.41 21.15
CA PHE A 344 -1.30 20.58 22.57
C PHE A 344 -2.79 20.38 22.77
N SER A 345 -3.18 19.64 23.80
CA SER A 345 -4.59 19.34 24.08
C SER A 345 -4.92 19.46 25.57
N TYR A 346 -6.15 19.88 25.84
CA TYR A 346 -6.73 19.99 27.17
C TYR A 346 -8.15 19.42 27.16
N ALA A 347 -8.46 18.58 28.13
CA ALA A 347 -9.83 18.14 28.37
C ALA A 347 -10.44 18.99 29.48
N GLY A 348 -11.62 19.56 29.20
CA GLY A 348 -12.39 20.32 30.16
C GLY A 348 -12.90 19.43 31.30
N ASP A 349 -12.89 19.98 32.51
CA ASP A 349 -13.49 19.33 33.69
C ASP A 349 -14.77 20.08 34.08
N PRO A 350 -15.97 19.56 33.73
CA PRO A 350 -17.22 20.24 34.04
C PRO A 350 -17.54 20.24 35.54
N TYR A 351 -16.86 19.40 36.34
CA TYR A 351 -17.14 19.23 37.76
C TYR A 351 -16.25 20.12 38.64
N ASN A 352 -15.24 20.76 38.06
CA ASN A 352 -14.35 21.67 38.77
C ASN A 352 -14.52 23.12 38.27
N PRO A 353 -15.21 24.00 39.02
CA PRO A 353 -15.44 25.38 38.61
C PRO A 353 -14.16 26.25 38.55
N GLN A 354 -13.00 25.75 39.02
CA GLN A 354 -11.71 26.43 38.88
C GLN A 354 -11.00 26.11 37.55
N ASN A 355 -11.51 25.13 36.82
CA ASN A 355 -10.97 24.67 35.55
C ASN A 355 -11.89 25.12 34.41
N PRO A 356 -11.33 25.45 33.23
CA PRO A 356 -12.13 25.67 32.04
C PRO A 356 -12.97 24.43 31.73
N SER A 357 -14.27 24.61 31.50
CA SER A 357 -15.18 23.52 31.17
C SER A 357 -15.03 23.03 29.72
N THR A 358 -14.35 23.81 28.88
CA THR A 358 -14.23 23.57 27.44
C THR A 358 -13.01 22.72 27.13
N SER A 359 -13.21 21.67 26.34
CA SER A 359 -12.11 20.87 25.77
C SER A 359 -11.57 21.54 24.51
N CYS A 360 -10.25 21.53 24.32
CA CYS A 360 -9.62 22.19 23.19
C CYS A 360 -8.26 21.60 22.83
N SER A 361 -7.84 21.87 21.59
CA SER A 361 -6.50 21.58 21.09
C SER A 361 -5.94 22.75 20.30
N ALA A 362 -4.62 22.85 20.26
CA ALA A 362 -3.88 23.76 19.40
C ALA A 362 -2.74 23.04 18.68
N ILE A 363 -2.51 23.37 17.42
CA ILE A 363 -1.37 22.93 16.63
C ILE A 363 -0.41 24.10 16.46
N LEU A 364 0.78 23.96 17.03
CA LEU A 364 1.89 24.89 16.90
C LEU A 364 2.84 24.38 15.81
N ARG A 365 3.36 25.31 14.99
CA ARG A 365 4.21 24.98 13.84
C ARG A 365 5.45 25.85 13.80
N TRP A 366 6.55 25.26 13.32
CA TRP A 366 7.78 25.99 13.04
C TRP A 366 8.47 25.47 11.79
N ASP A 367 9.03 26.35 10.98
CA ASP A 367 9.87 25.97 9.84
C ASP A 367 11.34 25.82 10.27
N ILE A 368 11.99 24.75 9.80
CA ILE A 368 13.44 24.55 9.92
C ILE A 368 14.10 25.23 8.73
N MET A 369 14.82 26.32 8.99
CA MET A 369 15.47 27.14 7.99
C MET A 369 16.97 27.23 8.25
N THR A 370 17.75 27.45 7.20
CA THR A 370 19.18 27.77 7.31
C THR A 370 19.34 29.23 6.93
N GLU A 371 19.78 30.06 7.87
CA GLU A 371 19.97 31.50 7.68
C GLU A 371 21.44 31.87 7.91
N GLU A 372 21.95 32.80 7.11
CA GLU A 372 23.24 33.42 7.38
C GLU A 372 23.05 34.51 8.44
N PRO A 373 23.66 34.40 9.62
CA PRO A 373 23.40 35.34 10.70
C PRO A 373 23.87 36.76 10.31
N GLU A 374 22.95 37.72 10.33
CA GLU A 374 23.28 39.13 10.17
C GLU A 374 23.80 39.69 11.51
N LEU A 375 25.03 40.22 11.51
CA LEU A 375 25.57 40.90 12.69
C LEU A 375 24.68 42.11 13.03
N LEU A 376 24.35 42.27 14.32
CA LEU A 376 23.67 43.49 14.79
C LEU A 376 24.48 44.74 14.40
N ASP A 377 23.79 45.83 14.09
CA ASP A 377 24.44 47.07 13.62
C ASP A 377 25.49 47.62 14.60
N VAL A 378 25.33 47.36 15.90
CA VAL A 378 26.32 47.68 16.94
C VAL A 378 27.65 46.98 16.69
N PHE A 379 27.65 45.73 16.23
CA PHE A 379 28.88 44.98 15.96
C PHE A 379 29.55 45.40 14.65
N LYS A 380 28.80 45.99 13.71
CA LYS A 380 29.36 46.61 12.49
C LYS A 380 30.22 47.84 12.79
N THR A 381 30.15 48.41 14.02
CA THR A 381 30.94 49.59 14.42
C THR A 381 32.37 49.27 14.86
N PHE A 382 32.71 48.01 15.15
CA PHE A 382 34.09 47.62 15.48
C PHE A 382 34.95 47.57 14.21
N LYS A 383 36.06 48.32 14.17
CA LYS A 383 36.99 48.33 13.04
C LYS A 383 37.57 46.93 12.81
N SER A 384 37.28 46.34 11.65
CA SER A 384 37.72 45.01 11.23
C SER A 384 39.24 44.95 11.03
N ALA A 385 40.00 44.76 12.10
CA ALA A 385 41.39 44.33 12.03
C ALA A 385 41.42 42.80 12.24
N ASN A 386 41.60 42.07 11.14
CA ASN A 386 41.84 40.62 11.01
C ASN A 386 40.62 39.76 10.62
N ALA A 387 40.82 39.04 9.50
CA ALA A 387 40.05 37.96 8.88
C ALA A 387 38.58 38.25 8.50
N LYS A 388 38.32 38.29 7.18
CA LYS A 388 36.99 38.02 6.61
C LYS A 388 36.66 36.54 6.84
N LEU A 389 36.20 36.17 8.03
CA LEU A 389 35.41 34.95 8.19
C LEU A 389 33.99 35.30 7.70
N ALA A 390 33.56 34.68 6.61
CA ALA A 390 32.16 34.73 6.23
C ALA A 390 31.35 34.08 7.37
N PRO A 391 30.21 34.67 7.80
CA PRO A 391 29.35 34.04 8.79
C PRO A 391 28.90 32.67 8.27
N GLU A 392 29.09 31.63 9.09
CA GLU A 392 28.62 30.29 8.78
C GLU A 392 27.11 30.25 8.93
N ALA A 393 26.41 29.62 8.00
CA ALA A 393 24.97 29.55 8.01
C ALA A 393 24.50 28.67 9.19
N VAL A 394 23.51 29.15 9.94
CA VAL A 394 22.99 28.51 11.16
C VAL A 394 21.59 28.00 10.91
N THR A 395 21.27 26.83 11.45
CA THR A 395 19.90 26.31 11.44
C THR A 395 19.06 27.00 12.51
N VAL A 396 17.96 27.61 12.09
CA VAL A 396 17.01 28.34 12.94
C VAL A 396 15.61 27.75 12.82
N ILE A 397 14.84 27.88 13.90
CA ILE A 397 13.44 27.44 13.98
C ILE A 397 12.55 28.67 13.97
N LYS A 398 11.74 28.84 12.92
CA LYS A 398 10.88 30.02 12.75
C LYS A 398 9.42 29.66 13.02
N ARG A 399 8.80 30.28 14.03
CA ARG A 399 7.40 30.02 14.39
C ARG A 399 6.43 30.49 13.32
N LEU A 400 5.41 29.68 13.07
CA LEU A 400 4.28 29.96 12.19
C LEU A 400 3.00 30.15 13.00
N PRO A 401 1.91 30.68 12.41
CA PRO A 401 0.65 30.88 13.11
C PRO A 401 0.07 29.56 13.68
N ASP A 402 -0.32 29.64 14.95
CA ASP A 402 -1.00 28.56 15.67
C ASP A 402 -2.42 28.36 15.11
N MET A 403 -2.86 27.11 15.06
CA MET A 403 -4.27 26.77 14.79
C MET A 403 -4.91 26.26 16.09
N CYS A 404 -6.05 26.84 16.48
CA CYS A 404 -6.77 26.46 17.69
C CYS A 404 -8.16 25.92 17.34
N MET A 405 -8.64 24.93 18.09
CA MET A 405 -10.00 24.37 17.95
C MET A 405 -10.59 23.95 19.30
N SER A 406 -11.91 24.01 19.41
CA SER A 406 -12.68 23.56 20.59
C SER A 406 -13.00 22.05 20.57
N LYS A 407 -12.03 21.25 20.12
CA LYS A 407 -12.10 19.78 20.06
C LYS A 407 -10.76 19.19 20.50
N ILE A 408 -10.77 17.95 21.00
CA ILE A 408 -9.53 17.22 21.33
C ILE A 408 -9.05 16.50 20.07
N ILE A 409 -7.84 16.81 19.62
CA ILE A 409 -7.16 16.07 18.55
C ILE A 409 -6.57 14.79 19.13
N LEU A 410 -7.05 13.64 18.65
CA LEU A 410 -6.57 12.31 19.06
C LEU A 410 -5.43 11.83 18.17
N HIS A 411 -5.49 12.14 16.88
CA HIS A 411 -4.51 11.68 15.91
C HIS A 411 -4.27 12.69 14.79
N THR A 412 -3.01 12.84 14.41
CA THR A 412 -2.55 13.65 13.28
C THR A 412 -1.77 12.76 12.33
N ALA A 413 -2.23 12.64 11.09
CA ALA A 413 -1.59 11.79 10.08
C ALA A 413 -1.16 12.59 8.84
N THR A 414 -0.04 12.21 8.26
CA THR A 414 0.39 12.70 6.94
C THR A 414 -0.07 11.76 5.85
N VAL A 415 -0.70 12.29 4.81
CA VAL A 415 -1.09 11.48 3.65
C VAL A 415 0.10 11.37 2.70
N LEU A 416 0.36 10.15 2.25
CA LEU A 416 1.55 9.79 1.49
C LEU A 416 1.64 10.55 0.16
N SER A 417 2.72 11.32 -0.03
CA SER A 417 2.98 12.14 -1.23
C SER A 417 2.00 13.30 -1.47
N GLU A 418 1.14 13.62 -0.51
CA GLU A 418 0.12 14.66 -0.63
C GLU A 418 0.48 15.93 0.17
N PRO A 419 0.01 17.13 -0.24
CA PRO A 419 0.31 18.40 0.43
C PRO A 419 -0.63 18.71 1.62
N TYR A 420 -1.32 17.71 2.16
CA TYR A 420 -2.26 17.86 3.27
C TYR A 420 -2.01 16.84 4.40
N ILE A 421 -2.65 17.07 5.53
CA ILE A 421 -2.69 16.21 6.72
C ILE A 421 -4.14 15.89 7.08
N VAL A 422 -4.32 14.88 7.93
CA VAL A 422 -5.62 14.49 8.47
C VAL A 422 -5.60 14.66 9.98
N LEU A 423 -6.67 15.25 10.52
CA LEU A 423 -6.90 15.41 11.95
C LEU A 423 -8.12 14.56 12.33
N ALA A 424 -7.93 13.64 13.27
CA ALA A 424 -9.04 12.89 13.88
C ALA A 424 -9.28 13.40 15.30
N THR A 425 -10.53 13.70 15.63
CA THR A 425 -10.90 14.33 16.90
C THR A 425 -11.81 13.44 17.77
N SER A 426 -11.93 13.76 19.05
CA SER A 426 -12.71 12.99 20.04
C SER A 426 -14.20 12.91 19.74
N ASP A 427 -14.75 13.89 19.01
CA ASP A 427 -16.17 13.91 18.63
C ASP A 427 -16.51 12.96 17.46
N GLY A 428 -15.49 12.35 16.87
CA GLY A 428 -15.61 11.43 15.75
C GLY A 428 -15.37 12.06 14.37
N SER A 429 -15.07 13.35 14.28
CA SER A 429 -14.71 13.99 13.01
C SER A 429 -13.31 13.60 12.55
N ILE A 430 -13.16 13.42 11.23
CA ILE A 430 -11.89 13.13 10.56
C ILE A 430 -11.78 14.08 9.37
N ASP A 431 -10.98 15.12 9.53
CA ASP A 431 -10.97 16.30 8.65
C ASP A 431 -9.60 16.50 8.00
N PHE A 432 -9.61 16.88 6.71
CA PHE A 432 -8.39 17.09 5.92
C PHE A 432 -7.99 18.56 5.95
N HIS A 433 -6.70 18.83 6.18
CA HIS A 433 -6.17 20.20 6.30
C HIS A 433 -4.92 20.38 5.45
N THR A 434 -4.75 21.53 4.82
CA THR A 434 -3.54 21.90 4.09
C THR A 434 -2.31 21.92 5.00
N ARG A 435 -1.12 21.52 4.51
CA ARG A 435 0.11 21.61 5.32
C ARG A 435 0.57 23.05 5.54
N THR A 436 0.36 23.92 4.56
CA THR A 436 0.90 25.29 4.54
C THR A 436 0.30 26.17 5.62
N ASP A 437 -1.02 26.20 5.75
CA ASP A 437 -1.77 27.11 6.61
C ASP A 437 -2.77 26.39 7.53
N LEU A 438 -2.88 25.07 7.45
CA LEU A 438 -3.85 24.25 8.21
C LEU A 438 -5.31 24.68 7.97
N GLN A 439 -5.63 25.16 6.76
CA GLN A 439 -7.02 25.38 6.38
C GLN A 439 -7.70 24.04 6.05
N MET A 440 -8.94 23.89 6.52
CA MET A 440 -9.75 22.72 6.24
C MET A 440 -10.08 22.64 4.73
N LEU A 441 -9.83 21.47 4.14
CA LEU A 441 -10.14 21.19 2.75
C LEU A 441 -11.62 20.85 2.61
N ASN A 442 -12.35 21.73 1.94
CA ASN A 442 -13.77 21.55 1.63
C ASN A 442 -13.97 21.09 0.18
N PRO A 443 -15.11 20.46 -0.15
CA PRO A 443 -15.49 20.18 -1.53
C PRO A 443 -15.48 21.44 -2.39
N ASP A 444 -14.72 21.44 -3.48
CA ASP A 444 -14.58 22.61 -4.37
C ASP A 444 -15.64 22.64 -5.49
N ASN A 445 -16.34 21.52 -5.70
CA ASN A 445 -17.32 21.31 -6.77
C ASN A 445 -16.76 21.61 -8.18
N ASP A 446 -15.44 21.43 -8.38
CA ASP A 446 -14.78 21.64 -9.67
C ASP A 446 -14.65 20.33 -10.47
N ASP A 447 -15.60 20.09 -11.38
CA ASP A 447 -15.63 18.90 -12.25
C ASP A 447 -14.55 18.90 -13.35
N THR A 448 -13.60 19.86 -13.32
CA THR A 448 -12.43 19.90 -14.21
C THR A 448 -11.14 19.45 -13.52
N LYS A 449 -11.17 19.24 -12.20
CA LYS A 449 -10.01 18.84 -11.41
C LYS A 449 -10.26 17.59 -10.58
N ALA A 450 -9.21 16.78 -10.45
CA ALA A 450 -9.19 15.62 -9.56
C ALA A 450 -8.01 15.79 -8.60
N SER A 451 -8.28 16.40 -7.45
CA SER A 451 -7.30 16.84 -6.45
C SER A 451 -7.22 15.86 -5.28
N SER A 452 -7.76 16.22 -4.11
CA SER A 452 -7.82 15.39 -2.90
C SER A 452 -9.20 14.73 -2.73
N TYR A 453 -9.28 13.70 -1.88
CA TYR A 453 -10.55 13.06 -1.54
C TYR A 453 -11.59 14.08 -1.03
N ALA A 454 -11.21 14.91 -0.06
CA ALA A 454 -12.09 15.94 0.51
C ALA A 454 -12.61 16.94 -0.53
N GLN A 455 -11.71 17.48 -1.37
CA GLN A 455 -12.09 18.48 -2.39
C GLN A 455 -13.00 17.89 -3.47
N THR A 456 -12.83 16.60 -3.78
CA THR A 456 -13.67 15.93 -4.79
C THR A 456 -15.04 15.52 -4.20
N GLY A 457 -15.25 15.63 -2.89
CA GLY A 457 -16.53 15.37 -2.22
C GLY A 457 -16.59 14.06 -1.42
N PHE A 458 -15.46 13.42 -1.13
CA PHE A 458 -15.42 12.30 -0.17
C PHE A 458 -15.27 12.83 1.26
N ALA A 459 -16.00 12.27 2.22
CA ALA A 459 -15.88 12.62 3.63
C ALA A 459 -16.13 11.43 4.56
N PHE A 460 -15.57 11.48 5.78
CA PHE A 460 -15.95 10.55 6.84
C PHE A 460 -17.23 11.04 7.52
N MET A 461 -18.20 10.15 7.71
CA MET A 461 -19.43 10.49 8.41
C MET A 461 -19.25 10.32 9.93
N PRO A 462 -19.37 11.39 10.74
CA PRO A 462 -19.28 11.29 12.19
C PRO A 462 -20.51 10.53 12.70
N THR A 463 -20.25 9.36 13.30
CA THR A 463 -21.29 8.42 13.74
C THR A 463 -21.32 8.28 15.26
N GLU A 464 -20.15 8.31 15.90
CA GLU A 464 -19.98 8.16 17.34
C GLU A 464 -18.65 8.77 17.80
N LYS A 465 -18.50 9.01 19.11
CA LYS A 465 -17.24 9.47 19.71
C LYS A 465 -16.21 8.33 19.77
N TYR A 466 -14.95 8.66 19.51
CA TYR A 466 -13.83 7.70 19.54
C TYR A 466 -12.81 8.09 20.60
N CYS A 467 -12.03 7.11 21.05
CA CYS A 467 -10.91 7.34 21.96
C CYS A 467 -9.54 7.15 21.28
N ASP A 468 -9.44 6.41 20.17
CA ASP A 468 -8.20 6.31 19.38
C ASP A 468 -8.53 6.07 17.91
N VAL A 469 -7.70 6.56 16.98
CA VAL A 469 -7.94 6.47 15.53
C VAL A 469 -6.62 6.24 14.79
N ALA A 470 -6.65 5.37 13.79
CA ALA A 470 -5.53 5.15 12.88
C ALA A 470 -6.04 5.06 11.43
N LEU A 471 -5.31 5.68 10.49
CA LEU A 471 -5.69 5.73 9.08
C LEU A 471 -4.80 4.86 8.19
N THR A 472 -5.33 4.43 7.05
CA THR A 472 -4.53 3.82 5.99
C THR A 472 -3.54 4.84 5.40
N PRO A 473 -2.47 4.42 4.70
CA PRO A 473 -1.46 5.34 4.15
C PRO A 473 -1.99 6.45 3.23
N ASP A 474 -3.14 6.21 2.57
CA ASP A 474 -3.82 7.18 1.72
C ASP A 474 -5.02 7.89 2.40
N ALA A 475 -5.33 7.51 3.64
CA ALA A 475 -6.46 8.01 4.42
C ALA A 475 -7.87 7.79 3.82
N SER A 476 -8.04 6.84 2.89
CA SER A 476 -9.38 6.46 2.39
C SER A 476 -10.22 5.69 3.42
N VAL A 477 -9.55 5.03 4.37
CA VAL A 477 -10.17 4.18 5.39
C VAL A 477 -9.51 4.46 6.74
N ALA A 478 -10.30 4.42 7.81
CA ALA A 478 -9.85 4.59 9.18
C ALA A 478 -10.32 3.42 10.07
N ALA A 479 -9.48 3.04 11.02
CA ALA A 479 -9.84 2.22 12.17
C ALA A 479 -10.08 3.16 13.34
N ALA A 480 -11.22 3.06 13.99
CA ALA A 480 -11.53 3.85 15.18
C ALA A 480 -11.84 2.93 16.36
N LEU A 481 -11.28 3.24 17.53
CA LEU A 481 -11.60 2.60 18.80
C LEU A 481 -12.72 3.40 19.47
N THR A 482 -13.86 2.75 19.67
CA THR A 482 -15.03 3.33 20.34
C THR A 482 -14.84 3.34 21.85
N ASN A 483 -15.63 4.17 22.54
CA ASN A 483 -15.57 4.27 24.01
C ASN A 483 -15.90 2.97 24.76
N ASP A 484 -16.54 2.00 24.12
CA ASP A 484 -16.84 0.67 24.67
C ASP A 484 -15.77 -0.39 24.32
N GLY A 485 -14.64 0.03 23.72
CA GLY A 485 -13.50 -0.84 23.43
C GLY A 485 -13.61 -1.65 22.13
N ARG A 486 -14.59 -1.37 21.28
CA ARG A 486 -14.71 -2.02 19.96
C ARG A 486 -13.93 -1.26 18.90
N ILE A 487 -13.30 -2.00 17.98
CA ILE A 487 -12.66 -1.41 16.81
C ILE A 487 -13.62 -1.48 15.64
N VAL A 488 -13.95 -0.32 15.08
CA VAL A 488 -14.89 -0.14 13.97
C VAL A 488 -14.17 0.39 12.73
N LEU A 489 -14.60 -0.08 11.56
CA LEU A 489 -14.08 0.36 10.26
C LEU A 489 -14.88 1.60 9.83
N LYS A 490 -14.20 2.69 9.46
CA LYS A 490 -14.81 3.87 8.86
C LYS A 490 -14.25 4.02 7.45
N ILE A 491 -15.15 4.14 6.48
CA ILE A 491 -14.82 4.30 5.06
C ILE A 491 -15.42 5.65 4.65
N MET A 492 -14.70 6.43 3.84
CA MET A 492 -15.25 7.70 3.35
C MET A 492 -16.44 7.44 2.41
N GLU A 493 -17.43 8.32 2.48
CA GLU A 493 -18.59 8.30 1.60
C GLU A 493 -18.47 9.41 0.56
N TYR A 494 -18.93 9.12 -0.65
CA TYR A 494 -19.01 10.10 -1.73
C TYR A 494 -20.31 10.90 -1.61
N LEU A 495 -20.23 12.09 -1.01
CA LEU A 495 -21.40 12.90 -0.66
C LEU A 495 -22.27 13.34 -1.85
N PRO A 496 -21.71 13.65 -3.04
CA PRO A 496 -22.53 14.00 -4.20
C PRO A 496 -23.43 12.86 -4.71
N GLY A 497 -23.17 11.61 -4.33
CA GLY A 497 -23.85 10.42 -4.85
C GLY A 497 -23.27 9.96 -6.18
N TRP A 498 -23.31 8.64 -6.43
CA TRP A 498 -22.80 8.03 -7.66
C TRP A 498 -23.83 8.11 -8.77
N ASP A 499 -23.38 8.44 -9.99
CA ASP A 499 -24.22 8.32 -11.18
C ASP A 499 -24.36 6.84 -11.58
N ASP A 500 -25.61 6.38 -11.66
CA ASP A 500 -25.96 5.03 -12.11
C ASP A 500 -26.14 4.96 -13.63
N SER A 501 -25.99 6.07 -14.35
CA SER A 501 -26.06 6.10 -15.80
C SER A 501 -24.77 5.60 -16.45
N ASP A 502 -24.86 5.02 -17.65
CA ASP A 502 -23.68 4.74 -18.48
C ASP A 502 -23.17 6.00 -19.22
N THR A 503 -23.80 7.17 -18.99
CA THR A 503 -23.38 8.43 -19.62
C THR A 503 -22.26 9.09 -18.82
N PRO A 504 -21.34 9.80 -19.49
CA PRO A 504 -20.20 10.41 -18.80
C PRO A 504 -20.65 11.57 -17.92
N ASP A 505 -20.84 11.31 -16.62
CA ASP A 505 -20.92 12.35 -15.60
C ASP A 505 -19.50 12.83 -15.22
N TYR A 506 -19.23 14.12 -15.44
CA TYR A 506 -17.92 14.70 -15.18
C TYR A 506 -17.56 14.71 -13.70
N ARG A 507 -18.56 14.82 -12.82
CA ARG A 507 -18.34 14.82 -11.38
C ARG A 507 -17.92 13.44 -10.87
N THR A 508 -18.65 12.40 -11.28
CA THR A 508 -18.27 10.99 -11.06
C THR A 508 -16.91 10.68 -11.68
N GLN A 509 -16.61 11.20 -12.88
CA GLN A 509 -15.28 11.04 -13.47
C GLN A 509 -14.17 11.68 -12.64
N ALA A 510 -14.37 12.88 -12.09
CA ALA A 510 -13.42 13.52 -11.20
C ALA A 510 -13.16 12.65 -9.96
N ALA A 511 -14.21 12.12 -9.34
CA ALA A 511 -14.13 11.19 -8.20
C ALA A 511 -13.33 9.92 -8.54
N LEU A 512 -13.65 9.27 -9.66
CA LEU A 512 -12.92 8.09 -10.14
C LEU A 512 -11.46 8.41 -10.47
N CYS A 513 -11.18 9.60 -11.01
CA CYS A 513 -9.83 10.03 -11.32
C CYS A 513 -9.00 10.30 -10.05
N THR A 514 -9.63 10.82 -8.97
CA THR A 514 -9.00 10.94 -7.64
C THR A 514 -8.67 9.58 -7.04
N ILE A 515 -9.58 8.60 -7.12
CA ILE A 515 -9.31 7.21 -6.69
C ILE A 515 -8.19 6.57 -7.52
N ALA A 516 -8.24 6.72 -8.85
CA ALA A 516 -7.19 6.22 -9.75
C ALA A 516 -5.81 6.76 -9.38
N ARG A 517 -5.74 8.05 -9.02
CA ARG A 517 -4.50 8.72 -8.62
C ARG A 517 -3.92 8.12 -7.34
N SER A 518 -4.76 7.91 -6.31
CA SER A 518 -4.34 7.24 -5.08
C SER A 518 -3.82 5.82 -5.35
N VAL A 519 -4.59 5.02 -6.10
CA VAL A 519 -4.21 3.65 -6.47
C VAL A 519 -2.89 3.63 -7.25
N ALA A 520 -2.69 4.55 -8.19
CA ALA A 520 -1.46 4.65 -8.98
C ALA A 520 -0.25 5.00 -8.08
N THR A 521 -0.38 5.96 -7.17
CA THR A 521 0.65 6.31 -6.18
C THR A 521 1.03 5.10 -5.32
N LEU A 522 0.05 4.44 -4.72
CA LEU A 522 0.25 3.28 -3.85
C LEU A 522 0.87 2.09 -4.60
N ALA A 523 0.38 1.79 -5.81
CA ALA A 523 0.92 0.74 -6.66
C ALA A 523 2.37 1.02 -7.09
N GLY A 524 2.66 2.29 -7.42
CA GLY A 524 4.01 2.77 -7.76
C GLY A 524 5.00 2.65 -6.59
N LEU A 525 4.52 2.84 -5.36
CA LEU A 525 5.30 2.67 -4.11
C LEU A 525 5.38 1.22 -3.63
N VAL A 526 4.79 0.27 -4.36
CA VAL A 526 4.75 -1.14 -3.99
C VAL A 526 4.01 -1.39 -2.65
N ILE A 527 3.11 -0.49 -2.26
CA ILE A 527 2.23 -0.57 -1.07
C ILE A 527 0.91 -1.28 -1.44
N SER A 528 0.13 -1.75 -0.45
CA SER A 528 -1.27 -2.16 -0.68
C SER A 528 -2.04 -1.01 -1.34
N ALA A 529 -2.88 -1.33 -2.31
CA ALA A 529 -3.71 -0.36 -3.05
C ALA A 529 -5.15 -0.86 -3.16
N ASP A 530 -5.59 -1.62 -2.15
CA ASP A 530 -6.89 -2.28 -2.09
C ASP A 530 -7.95 -1.37 -1.46
N GLU A 531 -7.55 -0.62 -0.44
CA GLU A 531 -8.38 0.20 0.41
C GLU A 531 -9.10 1.33 -0.34
N PRO A 532 -8.49 2.01 -1.35
CA PRO A 532 -9.20 2.99 -2.17
C PRO A 532 -10.43 2.42 -2.91
N PHE A 533 -10.46 1.11 -3.19
CA PHE A 533 -11.63 0.49 -3.82
C PHE A 533 -12.82 0.35 -2.88
N ALA A 534 -12.63 0.52 -1.57
CA ALA A 534 -13.73 0.55 -0.61
C ALA A 534 -14.65 1.77 -0.79
N LEU A 535 -14.15 2.81 -1.47
CA LEU A 535 -14.91 4.01 -1.80
C LEU A 535 -15.92 3.79 -2.93
N LEU A 536 -15.77 2.72 -3.72
CA LEU A 536 -16.62 2.46 -4.88
C LEU A 536 -17.90 1.72 -4.49
N PRO A 537 -19.05 2.06 -5.09
CA PRO A 537 -20.29 1.35 -4.86
C PRO A 537 -20.28 -0.01 -5.58
N LEU A 538 -21.02 -0.98 -5.04
CA LEU A 538 -21.19 -2.29 -5.67
C LEU A 538 -21.96 -2.24 -7.01
N SER A 539 -22.76 -1.19 -7.22
CA SER A 539 -23.58 -0.98 -8.41
C SER A 539 -22.85 -0.22 -9.53
N LEU A 540 -21.56 0.10 -9.38
CA LEU A 540 -20.85 0.98 -10.31
C LEU A 540 -20.98 0.49 -11.78
N PRO A 541 -21.54 1.32 -12.69
CA PRO A 541 -21.72 0.96 -14.09
C PRO A 541 -20.42 0.54 -14.78
N GLN A 542 -20.55 -0.29 -15.82
CA GLN A 542 -19.38 -0.85 -16.51
C GLN A 542 -18.53 0.24 -17.17
N ALA A 543 -19.16 1.27 -17.74
CA ALA A 543 -18.45 2.41 -18.35
C ALA A 543 -17.55 3.13 -17.32
N HIS A 544 -18.05 3.35 -16.10
CA HIS A 544 -17.30 3.96 -15.01
C HIS A 544 -16.15 3.08 -14.52
N ARG A 545 -16.37 1.76 -14.41
CA ARG A 545 -15.29 0.80 -14.09
C ARG A 545 -14.19 0.82 -15.15
N HIS A 546 -14.55 0.80 -16.43
CA HIS A 546 -13.59 0.90 -17.53
C HIS A 546 -12.82 2.23 -17.49
N PHE A 547 -13.50 3.34 -17.24
CA PHE A 547 -12.87 4.65 -17.11
C PHE A 547 -11.82 4.66 -15.99
N LEU A 548 -12.18 4.20 -14.79
CA LEU A 548 -11.27 4.10 -13.64
C LEU A 548 -10.00 3.30 -13.99
N ILE A 549 -10.18 2.10 -14.55
CA ILE A 549 -9.05 1.23 -14.90
C ILE A 549 -8.18 1.88 -15.98
N LYS A 550 -8.77 2.49 -17.02
CA LYS A 550 -8.02 3.24 -18.05
C LYS A 550 -7.16 4.35 -17.44
N GLN A 551 -7.69 5.10 -16.46
CA GLN A 551 -6.91 6.14 -15.78
C GLN A 551 -5.73 5.56 -14.99
N ILE A 552 -5.92 4.43 -14.29
CA ILE A 552 -4.82 3.76 -13.56
C ILE A 552 -3.70 3.33 -14.54
N TYR A 553 -4.04 2.75 -15.69
CA TYR A 553 -3.04 2.39 -16.71
C TYR A 553 -2.29 3.63 -17.24
N ARG A 554 -3.01 4.73 -17.52
CA ARG A 554 -2.43 5.98 -18.03
C ARG A 554 -1.51 6.63 -17.02
N MET A 555 -1.90 6.70 -15.75
CA MET A 555 -1.12 7.33 -14.68
C MET A 555 0.18 6.59 -14.37
N LEU A 556 0.17 5.25 -14.40
CA LEU A 556 1.36 4.45 -14.11
C LEU A 556 2.42 4.48 -15.23
N GLN A 557 2.05 4.94 -16.43
CA GLN A 557 2.93 5.13 -17.60
C GLN A 557 3.86 3.94 -17.91
N ARG A 558 3.40 2.71 -17.64
CA ARG A 558 4.16 1.49 -17.95
C ARG A 558 3.95 1.07 -19.40
N PRO A 559 4.99 0.55 -20.08
CA PRO A 559 4.83 0.04 -21.44
C PRO A 559 4.01 -1.26 -21.42
N PHE A 560 2.84 -1.25 -22.07
CA PHE A 560 2.04 -2.46 -22.30
C PHE A 560 1.87 -2.81 -23.79
N ASP A 561 2.36 -1.95 -24.70
CA ASP A 561 2.56 -2.26 -26.13
C ASP A 561 4.00 -2.75 -26.37
N PHE A 562 4.20 -4.05 -26.50
CA PHE A 562 5.48 -4.69 -26.82
C PHE A 562 5.72 -4.86 -28.34
N THR A 563 4.84 -4.34 -29.20
CA THR A 563 5.01 -4.40 -30.67
C THR A 563 6.11 -3.45 -31.16
N LEU A 564 6.36 -2.36 -30.41
CA LEU A 564 7.47 -1.44 -30.61
C LEU A 564 8.81 -2.13 -30.32
N GLU A 565 9.81 -1.94 -31.19
CA GLU A 565 11.11 -2.62 -31.03
C GLU A 565 11.84 -2.26 -29.73
N GLU A 566 11.69 -1.03 -29.25
CA GLU A 566 12.24 -0.58 -27.98
C GLU A 566 11.62 -1.34 -26.80
N ASN A 567 10.28 -1.49 -26.82
CA ASN A 567 9.54 -2.23 -25.80
C ASN A 567 9.75 -3.75 -25.91
N ARG A 568 10.02 -4.28 -27.12
CA ARG A 568 10.32 -5.71 -27.32
C ARG A 568 11.58 -6.15 -26.57
N LYS A 569 12.61 -5.29 -26.48
CA LYS A 569 13.80 -5.56 -25.64
C LYS A 569 13.44 -5.61 -24.14
N MET A 570 12.39 -4.89 -23.74
CA MET A 570 11.85 -4.89 -22.38
C MET A 570 10.88 -6.06 -22.13
N SER A 571 10.41 -6.79 -23.15
CA SER A 571 9.47 -7.91 -22.96
C SER A 571 10.05 -9.01 -22.06
N GLY A 572 11.38 -9.20 -22.06
CA GLY A 572 12.05 -10.13 -21.13
C GLY A 572 11.97 -9.71 -19.66
N ARG A 573 11.66 -8.43 -19.38
CA ARG A 573 11.48 -7.89 -18.02
C ARG A 573 10.04 -7.97 -17.52
N ILE A 574 9.09 -8.36 -18.36
CA ILE A 574 7.66 -8.43 -18.02
C ILE A 574 7.38 -9.32 -16.78
N LEU A 575 8.17 -10.39 -16.58
CA LEU A 575 8.07 -11.26 -15.41
C LEU A 575 8.48 -10.56 -14.11
N ARG A 576 9.38 -9.58 -14.20
CA ARG A 576 9.96 -8.84 -13.06
C ARG A 576 9.33 -7.47 -12.83
N ASP A 577 8.49 -6.97 -13.73
CA ASP A 577 7.85 -5.66 -13.61
C ASP A 577 6.73 -5.69 -12.56
N SER A 578 7.03 -5.38 -11.30
CA SER A 578 6.07 -5.42 -10.19
C SER A 578 4.90 -4.44 -10.38
N VAL A 579 5.13 -3.31 -11.04
CA VAL A 579 4.11 -2.28 -11.24
C VAL A 579 3.06 -2.75 -12.23
N LEU A 580 3.47 -3.29 -13.39
CA LEU A 580 2.53 -3.90 -14.34
C LEU A 580 1.73 -5.04 -13.71
N ALA A 581 2.38 -5.83 -12.85
CA ALA A 581 1.72 -6.90 -12.10
C ALA A 581 0.59 -6.33 -11.23
N LYS A 582 0.88 -5.27 -10.47
CA LYS A 582 -0.10 -4.56 -9.63
C LYS A 582 -1.21 -3.93 -10.46
N THR A 583 -0.92 -3.34 -11.61
CA THR A 583 -1.95 -2.79 -12.52
C THR A 583 -2.93 -3.87 -12.98
N LEU A 584 -2.42 -5.02 -13.45
CA LEU A 584 -3.25 -6.16 -13.85
C LEU A 584 -4.05 -6.71 -12.65
N SER A 585 -3.41 -6.80 -11.49
CA SER A 585 -4.03 -7.23 -10.25
C SER A 585 -5.20 -6.33 -9.82
N THR A 586 -5.03 -5.01 -9.94
CA THR A 586 -6.06 -4.01 -9.69
C THR A 586 -7.19 -4.07 -10.72
N HIS A 587 -6.85 -4.26 -11.99
CA HIS A 587 -7.85 -4.46 -13.06
C HIS A 587 -8.71 -5.69 -12.78
N LEU A 588 -8.10 -6.83 -12.46
CA LEU A 588 -8.82 -8.05 -12.12
C LEU A 588 -9.83 -7.84 -10.99
N PHE A 589 -9.48 -7.00 -10.01
CA PHE A 589 -10.36 -6.69 -8.90
C PHE A 589 -11.65 -5.98 -9.34
N ALA A 590 -11.54 -5.02 -10.26
CA ALA A 590 -12.69 -4.27 -10.80
C ALA A 590 -13.56 -5.10 -11.77
N SER A 591 -13.03 -6.21 -12.27
CA SER A 591 -13.70 -7.10 -13.22
C SER A 591 -14.65 -8.13 -12.61
N TYR A 592 -14.70 -8.25 -11.28
CA TYR A 592 -15.64 -9.17 -10.63
C TYR A 592 -17.06 -8.61 -10.65
N SER A 593 -18.00 -9.40 -11.17
CA SER A 593 -19.43 -9.14 -11.06
C SER A 593 -19.96 -9.44 -9.66
N GLN A 594 -21.21 -9.04 -9.39
CA GLN A 594 -21.91 -9.38 -8.16
C GLN A 594 -22.04 -10.91 -7.93
N ASN A 595 -21.98 -11.71 -8.99
CA ASN A 595 -22.06 -13.17 -8.91
C ASN A 595 -20.67 -13.85 -8.79
N HIS A 596 -19.62 -13.09 -8.49
CA HIS A 596 -18.21 -13.53 -8.51
C HIS A 596 -17.76 -14.12 -9.85
N THR A 597 -18.41 -13.72 -10.94
CA THR A 597 -17.98 -14.08 -12.29
C THR A 597 -17.06 -13.01 -12.83
N LEU A 598 -16.11 -13.41 -13.67
CA LEU A 598 -15.22 -12.45 -14.34
C LEU A 598 -15.87 -11.99 -15.62
N ASP A 599 -15.85 -10.68 -15.87
CA ASP A 599 -16.11 -10.17 -17.22
C ASP A 599 -15.00 -10.62 -18.21
N LEU A 600 -15.23 -10.38 -19.50
CA LEU A 600 -14.30 -10.79 -20.56
C LEU A 600 -12.89 -10.18 -20.37
N PRO A 601 -12.73 -8.86 -20.11
CA PRO A 601 -11.46 -8.26 -19.68
C PRO A 601 -10.81 -8.99 -18.48
N GLY A 602 -11.59 -9.27 -17.44
CA GLY A 602 -11.15 -9.98 -16.24
C GLY A 602 -10.60 -11.36 -16.52
N LYS A 603 -11.21 -12.11 -17.45
CA LYS A 603 -10.72 -13.42 -17.91
C LYS A 603 -9.33 -13.28 -18.58
N VAL A 604 -9.14 -12.28 -19.43
CA VAL A 604 -7.84 -11.99 -20.08
C VAL A 604 -6.77 -11.66 -19.04
N VAL A 605 -7.11 -10.84 -18.04
CA VAL A 605 -6.21 -10.44 -16.96
C VAL A 605 -5.88 -11.60 -16.02
N TRP A 606 -6.87 -12.42 -15.66
CA TRP A 606 -6.68 -13.64 -14.87
C TRP A 606 -5.67 -14.58 -15.52
N ILE A 607 -5.84 -14.83 -16.83
CA ILE A 607 -4.93 -15.67 -17.61
C ILE A 607 -3.53 -15.05 -17.65
N SER A 608 -3.42 -13.74 -17.85
CA SER A 608 -2.15 -13.02 -17.86
C SER A 608 -1.38 -13.15 -16.53
N LEU A 609 -2.06 -12.99 -15.40
CA LEU A 609 -1.46 -13.13 -14.07
C LEU A 609 -0.99 -14.57 -13.80
N ASN A 610 -1.79 -15.56 -14.19
CA ASN A 610 -1.40 -16.98 -14.11
C ASN A 610 -0.17 -17.29 -14.98
N LEU A 611 -0.18 -16.88 -16.25
CA LEU A 611 0.95 -17.05 -17.16
C LEU A 611 2.22 -16.44 -16.58
N ARG A 612 2.13 -15.24 -16.01
CA ARG A 612 3.27 -14.58 -15.37
C ARG A 612 3.82 -15.39 -14.19
N LEU A 613 2.96 -15.83 -13.28
CA LEU A 613 3.38 -16.60 -12.09
C LEU A 613 4.03 -17.93 -12.52
N ILE A 614 3.37 -18.67 -13.42
CA ILE A 614 3.84 -19.98 -13.87
C ILE A 614 5.12 -19.83 -14.68
N ALA A 615 5.21 -18.88 -15.60
CA ALA A 615 6.43 -18.60 -16.36
C ALA A 615 7.60 -18.25 -15.42
N SER A 616 7.37 -17.42 -14.40
CA SER A 616 8.42 -17.09 -13.41
C SER A 616 8.88 -18.33 -12.64
N SER A 617 7.94 -19.22 -12.29
CA SER A 617 8.22 -20.46 -11.56
C SER A 617 8.97 -21.50 -12.39
N ILE A 618 8.60 -21.65 -13.67
CA ILE A 618 9.32 -22.50 -14.63
C ILE A 618 10.72 -21.92 -14.86
N ALA A 619 10.84 -20.61 -15.13
CA ALA A 619 12.12 -19.95 -15.35
C ALA A 619 13.09 -20.14 -14.17
N ALA A 620 12.62 -19.96 -12.93
CA ALA A 620 13.42 -20.19 -11.73
C ALA A 620 13.94 -21.64 -11.61
N THR A 621 13.25 -22.60 -12.22
CA THR A 621 13.59 -24.03 -12.16
C THR A 621 14.47 -24.49 -13.32
N VAL A 622 14.24 -23.99 -14.55
CA VAL A 622 14.90 -24.51 -15.77
C VAL A 622 16.09 -23.68 -16.25
N THR A 623 16.15 -22.39 -15.89
CA THR A 623 17.25 -21.50 -16.31
C THR A 623 18.57 -21.69 -15.57
N PRO A 624 18.62 -22.16 -14.31
CA PRO A 624 19.89 -22.50 -13.66
C PRO A 624 20.65 -23.58 -14.45
N LYS A 625 21.98 -23.44 -14.50
CA LYS A 625 22.87 -24.38 -15.21
C LYS A 625 22.91 -25.76 -14.52
N ASP A 626 22.79 -25.76 -13.20
CA ASP A 626 22.78 -26.98 -12.40
C ASP A 626 21.58 -27.88 -12.73
N PRO A 627 21.69 -29.21 -12.51
CA PRO A 627 20.55 -30.11 -12.64
C PRO A 627 19.47 -29.74 -11.62
N SER A 628 18.23 -29.58 -12.09
CA SER A 628 17.09 -29.26 -11.23
C SER A 628 16.73 -30.48 -10.38
N LYS A 629 16.46 -30.27 -9.09
CA LYS A 629 15.97 -31.33 -8.20
C LYS A 629 14.65 -31.90 -8.72
N ALA A 630 14.47 -33.22 -8.63
CA ALA A 630 13.26 -33.91 -9.07
C ALA A 630 11.98 -33.31 -8.46
N ASP A 631 11.99 -33.00 -7.16
CA ASP A 631 10.84 -32.39 -6.47
C ASP A 631 10.44 -31.03 -7.03
N ALA A 632 11.41 -30.21 -7.46
CA ALA A 632 11.12 -28.90 -8.04
C ALA A 632 10.40 -29.02 -9.39
N VAL A 633 10.78 -30.02 -10.19
CA VAL A 633 10.16 -30.31 -11.50
C VAL A 633 8.79 -30.93 -11.32
N ILE A 634 8.64 -31.91 -10.41
CA ILE A 634 7.36 -32.57 -10.11
C ILE A 634 6.35 -31.55 -9.58
N ALA A 635 6.76 -30.66 -8.67
CA ALA A 635 5.89 -29.64 -8.11
C ALA A 635 5.34 -28.64 -9.16
N LEU A 636 6.03 -28.46 -10.29
CA LEU A 636 5.54 -27.64 -11.41
C LEU A 636 4.58 -28.36 -12.34
N GLY A 637 4.48 -29.70 -12.27
CA GLY A 637 3.67 -30.52 -13.17
C GLY A 637 2.24 -30.01 -13.35
N PRO A 638 1.48 -29.72 -12.28
CA PRO A 638 0.12 -29.21 -12.40
C PRO A 638 0.03 -27.79 -13.00
N SER A 639 1.01 -26.93 -12.74
CA SER A 639 1.12 -25.61 -13.38
C SER A 639 1.43 -25.72 -14.88
N VAL A 640 2.29 -26.68 -15.27
CA VAL A 640 2.58 -26.99 -16.67
C VAL A 640 1.32 -27.54 -17.36
N LYS A 641 0.57 -28.42 -16.68
CA LYS A 641 -0.74 -28.89 -17.13
C LYS A 641 -1.70 -27.73 -17.37
N TRP A 642 -1.82 -26.78 -16.43
CA TRP A 642 -2.66 -25.59 -16.60
C TRP A 642 -2.29 -24.78 -17.86
N CYS A 643 -0.99 -24.60 -18.15
CA CYS A 643 -0.56 -23.92 -19.38
C CYS A 643 -0.92 -24.70 -20.65
N ILE A 644 -0.80 -26.03 -20.62
CA ILE A 644 -1.20 -26.89 -21.72
C ILE A 644 -2.71 -26.83 -21.94
N ASP A 645 -3.51 -26.90 -20.87
CA ASP A 645 -4.97 -26.79 -20.94
C ASP A 645 -5.40 -25.44 -21.54
N LEU A 646 -4.67 -24.37 -21.24
CA LEU A 646 -4.88 -23.06 -21.88
C LEU A 646 -4.56 -23.09 -23.37
N CYS A 647 -3.46 -23.74 -23.77
CA CYS A 647 -3.11 -23.88 -25.19
C CYS A 647 -4.17 -24.70 -25.95
N VAL A 648 -4.67 -25.77 -25.32
CA VAL A 648 -5.77 -26.60 -25.85
C VAL A 648 -7.03 -25.75 -26.00
N HIS A 649 -7.40 -24.98 -24.98
CA HIS A 649 -8.56 -24.09 -25.01
C HIS A 649 -8.48 -23.06 -26.14
N ILE A 650 -7.32 -22.40 -26.32
CA ILE A 650 -7.09 -21.42 -27.39
C ILE A 650 -7.27 -22.07 -28.77
N LEU A 651 -6.67 -23.25 -28.99
CA LEU A 651 -6.71 -23.92 -30.29
C LEU A 651 -8.10 -24.49 -30.60
N ASP A 652 -8.79 -25.04 -29.60
CA ASP A 652 -10.17 -25.51 -29.70
C ASP A 652 -11.12 -24.37 -30.06
N ASP A 653 -11.04 -23.26 -29.33
CA ASP A 653 -11.89 -22.09 -29.56
C ASP A 653 -11.66 -21.44 -30.94
N LEU A 654 -10.40 -21.39 -31.41
CA LEU A 654 -10.08 -20.98 -32.77
C LEU A 654 -10.69 -21.94 -33.81
N ALA A 655 -10.56 -23.25 -33.59
CA ALA A 655 -11.09 -24.27 -34.50
C ALA A 655 -12.63 -24.23 -34.55
N GLU A 656 -13.29 -24.03 -33.42
CA GLU A 656 -14.74 -23.99 -33.31
C GLU A 656 -15.32 -22.70 -33.91
N THR A 657 -14.70 -21.55 -33.63
CA THR A 657 -15.10 -20.26 -34.20
C THR A 657 -14.95 -20.25 -35.73
N THR A 658 -13.90 -20.91 -36.26
CA THR A 658 -13.68 -21.03 -37.71
C THR A 658 -14.78 -21.84 -38.40
N LYS A 659 -15.32 -22.88 -37.77
CA LYS A 659 -16.42 -23.69 -38.35
C LYS A 659 -17.71 -22.88 -38.54
N HIS A 660 -17.95 -21.91 -37.66
CA HIS A 660 -19.21 -21.18 -37.58
C HIS A 660 -19.16 -19.82 -38.29
N SER A 661 -18.01 -19.45 -38.85
CA SER A 661 -17.79 -18.13 -39.46
C SER A 661 -17.57 -18.24 -40.97
N ALA A 662 -18.37 -17.53 -41.76
CA ALA A 662 -18.09 -17.37 -43.19
C ALA A 662 -16.94 -16.37 -43.37
N ALA A 663 -15.97 -16.66 -44.23
CA ALA A 663 -14.89 -15.74 -44.57
C ALA A 663 -15.32 -14.86 -45.77
N PRO A 664 -15.13 -13.52 -45.74
CA PRO A 664 -14.58 -12.70 -44.65
C PRO A 664 -15.59 -12.46 -43.53
N ILE A 665 -15.11 -12.31 -42.28
CA ILE A 665 -15.93 -12.05 -41.09
C ILE A 665 -16.15 -10.54 -40.97
N PRO A 666 -17.37 -10.00 -41.19
CA PRO A 666 -17.62 -8.58 -40.98
C PRO A 666 -17.35 -8.19 -39.52
N TYR A 667 -16.87 -6.96 -39.29
CA TYR A 667 -16.59 -6.43 -37.94
C TYR A 667 -17.78 -6.60 -36.97
N THR A 668 -19.00 -6.35 -37.44
CA THR A 668 -20.23 -6.52 -36.65
C THR A 668 -20.46 -7.98 -36.23
N THR A 669 -20.14 -8.94 -37.11
CA THR A 669 -20.22 -10.37 -36.83
C THR A 669 -19.13 -10.79 -35.85
N LEU A 670 -17.92 -10.24 -35.95
CA LEU A 670 -16.84 -10.49 -35.00
C LEU A 670 -17.23 -10.04 -33.57
N THR A 671 -17.75 -8.82 -33.42
CA THR A 671 -18.19 -8.31 -32.11
C THR A 671 -19.34 -9.14 -31.55
N GLN A 672 -20.29 -9.57 -32.40
CA GLN A 672 -21.37 -10.48 -32.01
C GLN A 672 -20.85 -11.86 -31.59
N VAL A 673 -19.84 -12.40 -32.28
CA VAL A 673 -19.20 -13.68 -31.92
C VAL A 673 -18.50 -13.55 -30.57
N LEU A 674 -17.71 -12.49 -30.36
CA LEU A 674 -17.04 -12.24 -29.07
C LEU A 674 -18.04 -12.06 -27.92
N ALA A 675 -19.12 -11.30 -28.15
CA ALA A 675 -20.19 -11.11 -27.18
C ALA A 675 -20.96 -12.41 -26.88
N ARG A 676 -21.15 -13.27 -27.89
CA ARG A 676 -21.88 -14.54 -27.78
C ARG A 676 -21.05 -15.65 -27.13
N THR A 677 -19.77 -15.77 -27.49
CA THR A 677 -18.90 -16.84 -26.96
C THR A 677 -18.33 -16.46 -25.60
N GLY A 678 -18.15 -15.16 -25.32
CA GLY A 678 -17.52 -14.69 -24.09
C GLY A 678 -16.10 -15.23 -23.91
N SER A 679 -15.46 -15.64 -25.01
CA SER A 679 -14.15 -16.30 -25.01
C SER A 679 -13.00 -15.27 -25.04
N PRO A 680 -11.99 -15.39 -24.16
CA PRO A 680 -10.86 -14.47 -24.13
C PRO A 680 -9.82 -14.71 -25.24
N THR A 681 -9.96 -15.78 -26.04
CA THR A 681 -8.91 -16.24 -26.97
C THR A 681 -8.40 -15.17 -27.92
N ILE A 682 -9.29 -14.46 -28.62
CA ILE A 682 -8.87 -13.45 -29.60
C ILE A 682 -8.19 -12.27 -28.91
N LEU A 683 -8.70 -11.82 -27.76
CA LEU A 683 -8.08 -10.74 -27.00
C LEU A 683 -6.69 -11.14 -26.45
N LEU A 684 -6.50 -12.41 -26.05
CA LEU A 684 -5.19 -12.94 -25.64
C LEU A 684 -4.17 -12.93 -26.78
N LEU A 685 -4.60 -13.23 -28.01
CA LEU A 685 -3.74 -13.25 -29.19
C LEU A 685 -3.42 -11.84 -29.69
N LEU A 686 -4.39 -10.93 -29.68
CA LEU A 686 -4.20 -9.57 -30.20
C LEU A 686 -3.46 -8.66 -29.23
N SER A 687 -3.83 -8.68 -27.94
CA SER A 687 -3.28 -7.78 -26.94
C SER A 687 -1.83 -8.12 -26.62
N SER A 688 -0.98 -7.10 -26.56
CA SER A 688 0.47 -7.30 -26.56
C SER A 688 1.00 -7.96 -25.28
N THR A 689 0.48 -7.57 -24.12
CA THR A 689 0.87 -8.11 -22.80
C THR A 689 0.56 -9.62 -22.65
N PRO A 690 -0.70 -10.09 -22.81
CA PRO A 690 -0.99 -11.52 -22.74
C PRO A 690 -0.28 -12.33 -23.82
N ARG A 691 -0.19 -11.80 -25.07
CA ARG A 691 0.53 -12.47 -26.17
C ARG A 691 2.01 -12.70 -25.80
N ALA A 692 2.67 -11.69 -25.24
CA ALA A 692 4.07 -11.77 -24.84
C ALA A 692 4.29 -12.81 -23.73
N LEU A 693 3.42 -12.84 -22.71
CA LEU A 693 3.48 -13.81 -21.62
C LEU A 693 3.24 -15.25 -22.11
N LEU A 694 2.27 -15.44 -23.01
CA LEU A 694 1.99 -16.74 -23.61
C LEU A 694 3.19 -17.26 -24.40
N ARG A 695 3.78 -16.42 -25.26
CA ARG A 695 5.00 -16.75 -26.02
C ARG A 695 6.16 -17.13 -25.11
N MET A 696 6.41 -16.34 -24.06
CA MET A 696 7.48 -16.64 -23.09
C MET A 696 7.24 -17.97 -22.38
N THR A 697 5.99 -18.27 -22.03
CA THR A 697 5.62 -19.52 -21.37
C THR A 697 5.88 -20.71 -22.30
N LEU A 698 5.53 -20.62 -23.59
CA LEU A 698 5.81 -21.68 -24.58
C LEU A 698 7.32 -21.95 -24.73
N GLU A 699 8.14 -20.91 -24.79
CA GLU A 699 9.62 -21.06 -24.82
C GLU A 699 10.15 -21.72 -23.55
N LEU A 700 9.60 -21.40 -22.39
CA LEU A 700 9.96 -22.04 -21.12
C LEU A 700 9.52 -23.51 -21.07
N LEU A 701 8.36 -23.86 -21.65
CA LEU A 701 7.89 -25.24 -21.75
C LEU A 701 8.82 -26.09 -22.62
N LYS A 702 9.33 -25.55 -23.73
CA LYS A 702 10.37 -26.21 -24.56
C LYS A 702 11.62 -26.57 -23.77
N MET A 703 12.00 -25.76 -22.77
CA MET A 703 13.13 -26.04 -21.89
C MET A 703 12.76 -26.99 -20.74
N TYR A 704 11.52 -26.94 -20.27
CA TYR A 704 11.02 -27.79 -19.18
C TYR A 704 10.99 -29.28 -19.57
N PHE A 705 10.45 -29.63 -20.74
CA PHE A 705 10.32 -31.05 -21.12
C PHE A 705 11.67 -31.80 -21.20
N PRO A 706 12.74 -31.24 -21.83
CA PRO A 706 14.06 -31.86 -21.80
C PRO A 706 14.66 -31.92 -20.39
N LYS A 707 14.50 -30.87 -19.57
CA LYS A 707 15.03 -30.83 -18.20
C LYS A 707 14.37 -31.90 -17.33
N MET A 708 13.06 -32.13 -17.49
CA MET A 708 12.33 -33.21 -16.83
C MET A 708 12.92 -34.59 -17.16
N ALA A 709 13.30 -34.84 -18.43
CA ALA A 709 13.93 -36.10 -18.83
C ALA A 709 15.35 -36.29 -18.27
N GLN A 710 16.02 -35.20 -17.89
CA GLN A 710 17.38 -35.19 -17.35
C GLN A 710 17.44 -35.26 -15.82
N CYS A 711 16.30 -35.13 -15.13
CA CYS A 711 16.26 -35.18 -13.67
C CYS A 711 16.54 -36.60 -13.16
N THR A 712 17.32 -36.69 -12.06
CA THR A 712 17.63 -37.96 -11.40
C THR A 712 16.72 -38.12 -10.17
N PRO A 713 15.64 -38.92 -10.24
CA PRO A 713 14.78 -39.18 -9.08
C PRO A 713 15.50 -40.04 -8.03
N THR A 714 15.40 -39.64 -6.77
CA THR A 714 16.00 -40.33 -5.62
C THR A 714 15.06 -41.38 -5.02
N SER A 715 13.74 -41.20 -5.13
CA SER A 715 12.72 -42.13 -4.61
C SER A 715 11.91 -42.82 -5.71
N ILE A 716 11.22 -43.92 -5.35
CA ILE A 716 10.30 -44.62 -6.26
C ILE A 716 9.12 -43.70 -6.63
N HIS A 717 8.57 -42.97 -5.66
CA HIS A 717 7.49 -42.01 -5.89
C HIS A 717 7.87 -40.94 -6.93
N GLN A 718 9.10 -40.39 -6.83
CA GLN A 718 9.58 -39.42 -7.81
C GLN A 718 9.73 -40.02 -9.21
N ARG A 719 10.18 -41.29 -9.33
CA ARG A 719 10.26 -41.99 -10.63
C ARG A 719 8.89 -42.11 -11.27
N VAL A 720 7.89 -42.54 -10.50
CA VAL A 720 6.50 -42.69 -10.98
C VAL A 720 5.94 -41.34 -11.43
N ALA A 721 6.06 -40.30 -10.60
CA ALA A 721 5.55 -38.97 -10.92
C ALA A 721 6.20 -38.37 -12.19
N ILE A 722 7.51 -38.52 -12.36
CA ILE A 722 8.20 -38.07 -13.59
C ILE A 722 7.71 -38.88 -14.80
N GLN A 723 7.54 -40.20 -14.67
CA GLN A 723 7.04 -41.03 -15.75
C GLN A 723 5.61 -40.67 -16.17
N GLU A 724 4.74 -40.32 -15.22
CA GLU A 724 3.39 -39.82 -15.48
C GLU A 724 3.42 -38.49 -16.23
N LEU A 725 4.24 -37.52 -15.79
CA LEU A 725 4.40 -36.24 -16.49
C LEU A 725 4.99 -36.40 -17.91
N MET A 726 5.95 -37.31 -18.08
CA MET A 726 6.51 -37.66 -19.38
C MET A 726 5.45 -38.26 -20.30
N THR A 727 4.62 -39.17 -19.77
CA THR A 727 3.50 -39.77 -20.51
C THR A 727 2.50 -38.70 -20.92
N TYR A 728 2.11 -37.83 -19.99
CA TYR A 728 1.21 -36.71 -20.24
C TYR A 728 1.70 -35.80 -21.36
N SER A 729 3.01 -35.48 -21.39
CA SER A 729 3.61 -34.64 -22.45
C SER A 729 3.55 -35.27 -23.85
N ARG A 730 3.43 -36.60 -23.94
CA ARG A 730 3.37 -37.35 -25.20
C ARG A 730 1.94 -37.55 -25.70
N THR A 731 0.94 -37.49 -24.83
CA THR A 731 -0.48 -37.73 -25.13
C THR A 731 -1.27 -36.43 -25.37
N LEU A 732 -0.59 -35.34 -25.71
CA LEU A 732 -1.26 -34.05 -25.92
C LEU A 732 -2.16 -34.08 -27.17
N PRO A 733 -3.40 -33.57 -27.08
CA PRO A 733 -4.33 -33.53 -28.21
C PRO A 733 -3.96 -32.47 -29.26
N VAL A 734 -2.96 -31.62 -28.95
CA VAL A 734 -2.52 -30.49 -29.77
C VAL A 734 -1.00 -30.42 -29.88
N LYS A 735 -0.51 -29.88 -31.00
CA LYS A 735 0.92 -29.66 -31.24
C LYS A 735 1.31 -28.23 -30.89
N LEU A 736 1.97 -28.03 -29.75
CA LEU A 736 2.42 -26.71 -29.26
C LEU A 736 3.14 -25.82 -30.30
N PRO A 737 4.02 -26.33 -31.18
CA PRO A 737 4.68 -25.50 -32.19
C PRO A 737 3.73 -24.80 -33.18
N HIS A 738 2.50 -25.30 -33.35
CA HIS A 738 1.51 -24.65 -34.22
C HIS A 738 0.98 -23.36 -33.58
N LEU A 739 0.72 -23.38 -32.26
CA LEU A 739 0.33 -22.18 -31.54
C LEU A 739 1.44 -21.11 -31.60
N GLU A 740 2.71 -21.52 -31.55
CA GLU A 740 3.84 -20.60 -31.72
C GLU A 740 3.85 -19.95 -33.11
N SER A 741 3.60 -20.73 -34.16
CA SER A 741 3.46 -20.20 -35.52
C SER A 741 2.33 -19.17 -35.61
N VAL A 742 1.18 -19.46 -34.99
CA VAL A 742 0.04 -18.52 -34.92
C VAL A 742 0.47 -17.23 -34.21
N LEU A 743 1.14 -17.32 -33.06
CA LEU A 743 1.60 -16.14 -32.31
C LEU A 743 2.58 -15.27 -33.11
N VAL A 744 3.48 -15.89 -33.88
CA VAL A 744 4.44 -15.17 -34.74
C VAL A 744 3.71 -14.45 -35.89
N GLU A 745 2.76 -15.12 -36.54
CA GLU A 745 1.96 -14.51 -37.61
C GLU A 745 1.09 -13.36 -37.09
N VAL A 746 0.45 -13.53 -35.92
CA VAL A 746 -0.34 -12.48 -35.26
C VAL A 746 0.53 -11.28 -34.87
N ASP A 747 1.72 -11.50 -34.29
CA ASP A 747 2.62 -10.42 -33.90
C ASP A 747 3.06 -9.57 -35.10
N SER A 748 3.40 -10.22 -36.21
CA SER A 748 3.71 -9.54 -37.47
C SER A 748 2.49 -8.80 -38.03
N GLY A 749 1.31 -9.41 -37.96
CA GLY A 749 0.04 -8.84 -38.42
C GLY A 749 -0.34 -7.57 -37.66
N VAL A 750 -0.31 -7.60 -36.33
CA VAL A 750 -0.60 -6.44 -35.47
C VAL A 750 0.36 -5.29 -35.75
N ARG A 751 1.67 -5.58 -35.87
CA ARG A 751 2.68 -4.57 -36.20
C ARG A 751 2.40 -3.92 -37.55
N GLN A 752 2.10 -4.72 -38.57
CA GLN A 752 1.79 -4.21 -39.90
C GLN A 752 0.50 -3.39 -39.89
N ALA A 753 -0.53 -3.86 -39.19
CA ALA A 753 -1.81 -3.17 -39.07
C ALA A 753 -1.68 -1.78 -38.43
N TYR A 754 -0.97 -1.67 -37.30
CA TYR A 754 -0.70 -0.38 -36.67
C TYR A 754 0.12 0.58 -37.55
N ASN A 755 1.09 0.04 -38.30
CA ASN A 755 1.88 0.84 -39.24
C ASN A 755 1.05 1.30 -40.45
N SER A 756 0.21 0.43 -41.01
CA SER A 756 -0.70 0.74 -42.12
C SER A 756 -1.75 1.77 -41.73
N ALA A 757 -2.29 1.70 -40.51
CA ALA A 757 -3.23 2.66 -39.94
C ALA A 757 -2.56 3.99 -39.51
N LYS A 758 -1.21 4.09 -39.59
CA LYS A 758 -0.43 5.27 -39.17
C LYS A 758 -0.72 5.74 -37.75
N LEU A 759 -0.99 4.80 -36.82
CA LEU A 759 -1.29 5.14 -35.44
C LEU A 759 -0.06 5.72 -34.72
N SER A 760 -0.26 6.85 -34.04
CA SER A 760 0.71 7.43 -33.11
C SER A 760 0.95 6.50 -31.91
N GLN A 761 2.00 6.77 -31.13
CA GLN A 761 2.25 6.00 -29.89
C GLN A 761 1.04 6.04 -28.94
N SER A 762 0.40 7.21 -28.78
CA SER A 762 -0.82 7.35 -27.97
C SER A 762 -1.99 6.55 -28.56
N GLY A 763 -2.18 6.57 -29.88
CA GLY A 763 -3.25 5.80 -30.53
C GLY A 763 -3.08 4.28 -30.42
N ARG A 764 -1.83 3.78 -30.37
CA ARG A 764 -1.55 2.36 -30.11
C ARG A 764 -1.86 1.98 -28.66
N VAL A 765 -1.45 2.82 -27.71
CA VAL A 765 -1.76 2.67 -26.28
C VAL A 765 -3.28 2.63 -26.08
N ASP A 766 -4.03 3.51 -26.72
CA ASP A 766 -5.50 3.51 -26.64
C ASP A 766 -6.13 2.24 -27.24
N SER A 767 -5.58 1.77 -28.38
CA SER A 767 -5.99 0.50 -29.00
C SER A 767 -5.76 -0.71 -28.08
N GLU A 768 -4.61 -0.77 -27.40
CA GLU A 768 -4.32 -1.83 -26.43
C GLU A 768 -5.21 -1.72 -25.17
N LEU A 769 -5.50 -0.51 -24.68
CA LEU A 769 -6.42 -0.32 -23.55
C LEU A 769 -7.85 -0.69 -23.90
N ARG A 770 -8.29 -0.43 -25.13
CA ARG A 770 -9.61 -0.83 -25.61
C ARG A 770 -9.77 -2.36 -25.62
N MET A 771 -8.75 -3.09 -26.07
CA MET A 771 -8.77 -4.55 -25.98
C MET A 771 -8.71 -5.06 -24.55
N LEU A 772 -7.80 -4.51 -23.75
CA LEU A 772 -7.55 -5.02 -22.40
C LEU A 772 -8.69 -4.68 -21.43
N VAL A 773 -9.21 -3.46 -21.46
CA VAL A 773 -10.17 -2.93 -20.47
C VAL A 773 -11.61 -3.03 -20.95
N GLU A 774 -11.88 -2.74 -22.23
CA GLU A 774 -13.26 -2.77 -22.76
C GLU A 774 -13.61 -4.13 -23.38
N GLY A 775 -12.60 -4.96 -23.67
CA GLY A 775 -12.81 -6.24 -24.34
C GLY A 775 -13.16 -6.10 -25.82
N GLU A 776 -12.92 -4.94 -26.41
CA GLU A 776 -13.28 -4.63 -27.80
C GLU A 776 -12.06 -4.69 -28.72
N VAL A 777 -12.24 -5.21 -29.93
CA VAL A 777 -11.19 -5.22 -30.96
C VAL A 777 -11.20 -3.88 -31.71
N PRO A 778 -10.08 -3.13 -31.72
CA PRO A 778 -9.95 -1.90 -32.50
C PRO A 778 -10.09 -2.16 -34.00
N GLU A 779 -10.71 -1.23 -34.72
CA GLU A 779 -10.92 -1.32 -36.18
C GLU A 779 -9.59 -1.56 -36.94
N ALA A 780 -8.51 -0.92 -36.49
CA ALA A 780 -7.18 -1.10 -37.06
C ALA A 780 -6.72 -2.58 -37.08
N LEU A 781 -7.19 -3.42 -36.16
CA LEU A 781 -6.80 -4.83 -36.05
C LEU A 781 -7.78 -5.80 -36.72
N GLN A 782 -8.85 -5.31 -37.35
CA GLN A 782 -9.82 -6.16 -38.04
C GLN A 782 -9.14 -7.07 -39.08
N VAL A 783 -8.21 -6.51 -39.88
CA VAL A 783 -7.46 -7.26 -40.91
C VAL A 783 -6.65 -8.40 -40.30
N VAL A 784 -6.16 -8.24 -39.07
CA VAL A 784 -5.40 -9.28 -38.35
C VAL A 784 -6.35 -10.40 -37.92
N VAL A 785 -7.54 -10.06 -37.46
CA VAL A 785 -8.55 -11.06 -37.07
C VAL A 785 -9.02 -11.88 -38.27
N GLU A 786 -9.29 -11.22 -39.39
CA GLU A 786 -9.59 -11.89 -40.66
C GLU A 786 -8.45 -12.81 -41.09
N HIS A 787 -7.21 -12.40 -40.86
CA HIS A 787 -6.04 -13.24 -41.15
C HIS A 787 -5.96 -14.47 -40.23
N VAL A 788 -6.21 -14.31 -38.92
CA VAL A 788 -6.20 -15.41 -37.94
C VAL A 788 -7.23 -16.48 -38.28
N PHE A 789 -8.43 -16.06 -38.70
CA PHE A 789 -9.50 -16.98 -39.10
C PHE A 789 -9.41 -17.43 -40.56
N SER A 790 -8.40 -16.97 -41.31
CA SER A 790 -8.23 -17.38 -42.70
C SER A 790 -7.88 -18.87 -42.78
N PRO A 791 -8.23 -19.56 -43.90
CA PRO A 791 -7.85 -20.96 -44.11
C PRO A 791 -6.35 -21.23 -44.00
N LYS A 792 -5.50 -20.21 -44.22
CA LYS A 792 -4.04 -20.33 -44.10
C LYS A 792 -3.57 -20.55 -42.66
N ILE A 793 -4.22 -19.92 -41.68
CA ILE A 793 -3.86 -20.01 -40.26
C ILE A 793 -4.79 -21.01 -39.57
N ALA A 794 -6.09 -20.73 -39.57
CA ALA A 794 -7.09 -21.57 -38.91
C ALA A 794 -7.18 -22.97 -39.51
N GLY A 795 -6.97 -23.13 -40.83
CA GLY A 795 -6.93 -24.46 -41.46
C GLY A 795 -5.80 -25.33 -40.91
N LYS A 796 -4.60 -24.76 -40.73
CA LYS A 796 -3.48 -25.46 -40.08
C LYS A 796 -3.75 -25.79 -38.62
N VAL A 797 -4.43 -24.90 -37.90
CA VAL A 797 -4.85 -25.15 -36.51
C VAL A 797 -5.80 -26.35 -36.48
N VAL A 798 -6.83 -26.35 -37.32
CA VAL A 798 -7.82 -27.43 -37.42
C VAL A 798 -7.17 -28.78 -37.77
N GLU A 799 -6.22 -28.80 -38.70
CA GLU A 799 -5.47 -30.02 -39.08
C GLU A 799 -4.56 -30.53 -37.96
N SER A 800 -4.14 -29.67 -37.03
CA SER A 800 -3.19 -29.98 -35.97
C SER A 800 -3.82 -30.52 -34.67
N ILE A 801 -5.16 -30.52 -34.58
CA ILE A 801 -5.93 -30.90 -33.38
C ILE A 801 -6.53 -32.30 -33.57
N ASP A 802 -6.27 -33.20 -32.61
CA ASP A 802 -7.01 -34.45 -32.50
C ASP A 802 -8.38 -34.18 -31.87
N ARG A 803 -9.40 -34.04 -32.73
CA ARG A 803 -10.79 -33.76 -32.31
C ARG A 803 -11.40 -34.84 -31.43
N GLY A 804 -10.97 -36.11 -31.59
CA GLY A 804 -11.47 -37.22 -30.79
C GLY A 804 -10.95 -37.16 -29.36
N ALA A 805 -9.66 -36.87 -29.21
CA ALA A 805 -9.03 -36.66 -27.90
C ALA A 805 -9.51 -35.38 -27.20
N LEU A 806 -9.87 -34.35 -27.98
CA LEU A 806 -10.33 -33.06 -27.47
C LEU A 806 -11.71 -33.10 -26.81
N TRP A 807 -12.64 -33.92 -27.32
CA TRP A 807 -14.02 -33.98 -26.81
C TRP A 807 -14.12 -34.34 -25.32
N GLY A 808 -13.16 -35.13 -24.81
CA GLY A 808 -13.08 -35.51 -23.39
C GLY A 808 -12.10 -34.68 -22.55
N TRP A 809 -11.50 -33.63 -23.13
CA TRP A 809 -10.46 -32.85 -22.44
C TRP A 809 -11.07 -31.81 -21.50
N ASP A 810 -10.83 -31.96 -20.21
CA ASP A 810 -11.35 -31.05 -19.20
C ASP A 810 -10.48 -29.78 -19.06
N THR A 811 -11.02 -28.64 -19.51
CA THR A 811 -10.43 -27.30 -19.35
C THR A 811 -11.03 -26.51 -18.18
N SER A 812 -11.91 -27.12 -17.37
CA SER A 812 -12.57 -26.45 -16.24
C SER A 812 -11.58 -25.94 -15.18
N GLY A 813 -10.40 -26.56 -15.07
CA GLY A 813 -9.32 -26.14 -14.17
C GLY A 813 -8.68 -24.78 -14.50
N LEU A 814 -9.01 -24.17 -15.64
CA LEU A 814 -8.51 -22.83 -16.00
C LEU A 814 -9.14 -21.71 -15.16
N GLY A 815 -10.32 -21.94 -14.58
CA GLY A 815 -11.04 -20.94 -13.79
C GLY A 815 -11.59 -19.77 -14.62
N ILE A 816 -11.84 -19.99 -15.91
CA ILE A 816 -12.35 -18.97 -16.87
C ILE A 816 -13.88 -19.06 -17.03
N ARG A 817 -14.52 -20.16 -16.58
CA ARG A 817 -15.95 -20.42 -16.78
C ARG A 817 -16.79 -19.90 -15.61
N ASP A 818 -17.90 -19.24 -15.94
CA ASP A 818 -18.78 -18.56 -14.99
C ASP A 818 -19.67 -19.53 -14.18
N GLY A 819 -19.83 -19.24 -12.88
CA GLY A 819 -21.08 -19.44 -12.13
C GLY A 819 -21.51 -20.84 -11.63
N VAL A 820 -21.06 -21.97 -12.20
CA VAL A 820 -21.63 -23.29 -11.80
C VAL A 820 -20.58 -24.36 -11.43
N ALA A 821 -19.34 -24.24 -11.92
CA ALA A 821 -18.30 -25.24 -11.66
C ALA A 821 -17.72 -25.21 -10.24
N ARG A 822 -17.92 -24.12 -9.49
CA ARG A 822 -17.36 -23.96 -8.13
C ARG A 822 -17.97 -24.93 -7.09
N LYS A 823 -19.19 -25.44 -7.31
CA LYS A 823 -19.85 -26.33 -6.34
C LYS A 823 -19.40 -27.80 -6.41
N GLY A 824 -18.60 -28.18 -7.42
CA GLY A 824 -18.13 -29.57 -7.60
C GLY A 824 -16.61 -29.74 -7.70
N GLN A 825 -15.85 -28.66 -7.90
CA GLN A 825 -14.40 -28.70 -7.80
C GLN A 825 -14.02 -28.53 -6.32
N GLY A 826 -13.39 -29.54 -5.73
CA GLY A 826 -12.88 -29.48 -4.36
C GLY A 826 -11.94 -28.29 -4.10
N ARG A 827 -11.50 -28.12 -2.86
CA ARG A 827 -10.60 -27.02 -2.44
C ARG A 827 -9.34 -27.04 -3.32
N LEU A 828 -9.18 -26.08 -4.23
CA LEU A 828 -8.04 -26.02 -5.15
C LEU A 828 -6.98 -25.02 -4.65
N ASP A 829 -5.73 -25.47 -4.60
CA ASP A 829 -4.58 -24.58 -4.41
C ASP A 829 -4.34 -23.78 -5.70
N VAL A 830 -4.61 -22.48 -5.64
CA VAL A 830 -4.56 -21.60 -6.82
C VAL A 830 -3.13 -21.39 -7.34
N VAL A 831 -2.10 -21.59 -6.53
CA VAL A 831 -0.69 -21.39 -6.91
C VAL A 831 -0.10 -22.67 -7.48
N ARG A 832 -0.28 -23.79 -6.77
CA ARG A 832 0.23 -25.10 -7.18
C ARG A 832 -0.66 -25.81 -8.21
N LYS A 833 -1.90 -25.35 -8.40
CA LYS A 833 -2.90 -25.97 -9.30
C LYS A 833 -3.25 -27.41 -8.91
N THR A 834 -3.27 -27.70 -7.61
CA THR A 834 -3.53 -29.03 -7.04
C THR A 834 -4.74 -29.02 -6.12
N GLN A 835 -5.45 -30.14 -6.04
CA GLN A 835 -6.50 -30.32 -5.03
C GLN A 835 -5.87 -30.35 -3.63
N VAL A 836 -6.53 -29.70 -2.68
CA VAL A 836 -6.18 -29.64 -1.27
C VAL A 836 -7.04 -30.68 -0.55
N ALA A 837 -6.40 -31.52 0.27
CA ALA A 837 -7.11 -32.52 1.04
C ALA A 837 -8.02 -31.88 2.11
N GLU A 838 -9.08 -32.59 2.49
CA GLU A 838 -9.93 -32.19 3.60
C GLU A 838 -9.14 -32.21 4.92
N GLY A 839 -9.39 -31.21 5.79
CA GLY A 839 -8.66 -31.05 7.07
C GLY A 839 -7.28 -30.38 6.97
N THR A 840 -6.77 -30.14 5.77
CA THR A 840 -5.51 -29.39 5.60
C THR A 840 -5.72 -27.90 5.90
N ARG A 841 -4.78 -27.30 6.65
CA ARG A 841 -4.76 -25.85 6.90
C ARG A 841 -4.49 -25.10 5.59
N VAL A 842 -5.24 -24.04 5.35
CA VAL A 842 -5.08 -23.20 4.15
C VAL A 842 -4.95 -21.74 4.53
N ARG A 843 -4.45 -20.98 3.55
CA ARG A 843 -4.51 -19.53 3.52
C ARG A 843 -5.52 -19.10 2.48
N VAL A 844 -6.26 -18.06 2.80
CA VAL A 844 -7.27 -17.44 1.93
C VAL A 844 -6.70 -16.13 1.40
N CYS A 845 -6.94 -15.80 0.14
CA CYS A 845 -6.55 -14.51 -0.39
C CYS A 845 -7.53 -13.42 0.07
N LYS A 846 -7.03 -12.32 0.66
CA LYS A 846 -7.84 -11.19 1.15
C LYS A 846 -8.73 -10.53 0.09
N ARG A 847 -8.36 -10.69 -1.18
CA ARG A 847 -8.97 -10.00 -2.33
C ARG A 847 -9.95 -10.88 -3.12
N CYS A 848 -9.52 -12.06 -3.54
CA CYS A 848 -10.31 -12.92 -4.44
C CYS A 848 -10.86 -14.19 -3.77
N GLY A 849 -10.57 -14.41 -2.49
CA GLY A 849 -11.00 -15.61 -1.75
C GLY A 849 -10.38 -16.93 -2.21
N SER A 850 -9.40 -16.89 -3.13
CA SER A 850 -8.71 -18.11 -3.58
C SER A 850 -7.94 -18.75 -2.43
N LEU A 851 -7.77 -20.07 -2.48
CA LEU A 851 -7.13 -20.87 -1.43
C LEU A 851 -5.71 -21.28 -1.84
N MET A 852 -4.86 -21.45 -0.83
CA MET A 852 -3.54 -22.08 -0.96
C MET A 852 -3.28 -22.93 0.29
N GLU A 853 -2.68 -24.11 0.12
CA GLU A 853 -2.26 -24.91 1.29
C GLU A 853 -1.24 -24.13 2.13
N ASP A 854 -1.40 -24.19 3.45
CA ASP A 854 -0.47 -23.59 4.39
C ASP A 854 0.72 -24.52 4.66
N VAL A 855 1.60 -24.61 3.67
CA VAL A 855 2.84 -25.42 3.73
C VAL A 855 3.87 -24.89 4.75
N TRP A 856 3.55 -23.80 5.46
CA TRP A 856 4.41 -23.20 6.48
C TRP A 856 4.35 -23.93 7.83
N VAL A 857 3.26 -24.66 8.09
CA VAL A 857 3.04 -25.37 9.36
C VAL A 857 3.74 -26.75 9.32
N GLY A 858 5.08 -26.77 9.42
CA GLY A 858 5.86 -28.02 9.50
C GLY A 858 7.39 -27.85 9.53
N GLN A 859 8.11 -28.91 9.94
CA GLN A 859 9.59 -28.98 9.90
C GLN A 859 10.18 -28.98 8.47
N GLU A 860 9.33 -28.99 7.44
CA GLU A 860 9.69 -29.19 6.03
C GLU A 860 10.14 -27.93 5.27
N ARG A 861 10.38 -26.79 5.96
CA ARG A 861 10.88 -25.55 5.33
C ARG A 861 12.15 -25.78 4.50
N GLN A 862 12.99 -26.75 4.88
CA GLN A 862 14.24 -27.08 4.20
C GLN A 862 14.07 -27.91 2.90
N GLY A 863 12.86 -28.42 2.62
CA GLY A 863 12.57 -29.26 1.46
C GLY A 863 11.84 -28.56 0.30
N LEU A 864 11.24 -27.39 0.52
CA LEU A 864 10.40 -26.73 -0.50
C LEU A 864 11.23 -26.19 -1.67
N PRO A 865 10.80 -26.38 -2.93
CA PRO A 865 11.42 -25.75 -4.09
C PRO A 865 11.48 -24.23 -3.95
N ALA A 866 12.60 -23.61 -4.35
CA ALA A 866 12.81 -22.18 -4.22
C ALA A 866 11.73 -21.33 -4.91
N TRP A 867 11.21 -21.79 -6.05
CA TRP A 867 10.11 -21.11 -6.75
C TRP A 867 8.85 -21.03 -5.90
N LEU A 868 8.54 -22.10 -5.16
CA LEU A 868 7.33 -22.20 -4.33
C LEU A 868 7.46 -21.31 -3.10
N GLN A 869 8.64 -21.21 -2.49
CA GLN A 869 8.91 -20.26 -1.40
C GLN A 869 8.65 -18.82 -1.83
N HIS A 870 8.95 -18.46 -3.08
CA HIS A 870 8.65 -17.12 -3.61
C HIS A 870 7.16 -16.95 -3.95
N ALA A 871 6.57 -17.93 -4.63
CA ALA A 871 5.17 -17.91 -5.05
C ALA A 871 4.18 -17.92 -3.87
N GLN A 872 4.59 -18.40 -2.70
CA GLN A 872 3.79 -18.43 -1.48
C GLN A 872 3.53 -17.06 -0.84
N ARG A 873 4.18 -15.98 -1.31
CA ARG A 873 4.05 -14.64 -0.68
C ARG A 873 2.72 -13.97 -0.99
N ASN A 874 2.22 -14.11 -2.22
CA ASN A 874 1.00 -13.48 -2.70
C ASN A 874 0.17 -14.49 -3.49
N CYS A 875 -1.14 -14.23 -3.59
CA CYS A 875 -2.02 -14.96 -4.50
C CYS A 875 -1.67 -14.67 -5.97
N VAL A 876 -2.23 -15.46 -6.89
CA VAL A 876 -2.18 -15.19 -8.34
C VAL A 876 -2.71 -13.79 -8.66
N CYS A 877 -3.76 -13.34 -7.98
CA CYS A 877 -4.27 -11.97 -8.12
C CYS A 877 -3.39 -10.90 -7.46
N LEU A 878 -2.22 -11.28 -6.93
CA LEU A 878 -1.29 -10.49 -6.11
C LEU A 878 -1.86 -9.93 -4.81
N GLY A 879 -3.07 -10.34 -4.43
CA GLY A 879 -3.61 -10.08 -3.10
C GLY A 879 -2.83 -10.87 -2.06
N TYR A 880 -2.70 -10.29 -0.87
CA TYR A 880 -2.02 -10.95 0.23
C TYR A 880 -2.84 -12.11 0.81
N TRP A 881 -2.14 -13.04 1.47
CA TRP A 881 -2.72 -14.17 2.17
C TRP A 881 -3.11 -13.79 3.60
N MET A 882 -4.20 -14.38 4.07
CA MET A 882 -4.62 -14.45 5.46
C MET A 882 -4.76 -15.92 5.89
N VAL A 883 -4.59 -16.22 7.16
CA VAL A 883 -4.82 -17.56 7.69
C VAL A 883 -6.34 -17.80 7.75
N GLU A 884 -6.80 -18.95 7.27
CA GLU A 884 -8.20 -19.35 7.48
C GLU A 884 -8.42 -19.63 8.97
N ALA A 885 -9.38 -18.95 9.58
CA ALA A 885 -9.70 -19.06 11.01
C ALA A 885 -10.31 -20.42 11.37
#